data_AF-A0A933PQV9-F1
#
_entry.id   AF-A0A933PQV9-F1
#
_cell.length_a   1.000
_cell.length_b   1.000
_cell.length_c   1.000
_cell.angle_alpha   90.00
_cell.angle_beta   90.00
_cell.angle_gamma   90.00
#
_symmetry.space_group_name_H-M   'P 1'
#
loop_
_entity.id
_entity.type
_entity.pdbx_description
1 polymer ?
#
loop_
_entity_poly.entity_id
_entity_poly.type
_entity_poly.pdbx_seq_one_letter_code
_entity_poly.pdbx_strand_id
1 'polypeptide(L)'
;MTSDTRSPADPATPLGLLARAVERHQAGKLDEAEGLYRSVLDVLPTNSDALRLMGVLGLQRGQPAQALDWLDRALAQQPRYPEAWINRALALKALGRPDEAEASFRQAIAQDSTRPQAAALLADLLFAQDRLAEALALYETALRRRPGHPAYLANLGACLLKLGHPDRAQAPLAQALAAQPEHAGALMHLGLALMQTGQTEPALAKLAQTTRLRPDLPDAWWNLALARLNAGHLLEGWAAFAHRFGSSAQPEPARAFGAPAWDGQRDLSNKRVLVWREQGVGDEIIFASALPDLIAGAGSVIVECSTKLIPLFARSFPQVEFRPEDRSQDPRRTDIDTQLPMGDLFRFLRPNLASFNGGPPYLVPDPERIDRWRERLAALGPGSKVGIGWRSGMAGAQRILHFRNGIDDGAALFRLPEFMFVALQYGQSEAEIAQAERKHGVRLHRFDDLDLFDDLDELAAALAALDLMIGGPGTATDMLAGAVGTPSWQTYLADAHWDRLGSEGLPWSGSTRLFPWRWNESRKKAFDQIALALAEFRPGEGRAPIPKPTAPPRPLGATSLQALAELHHKAGRPEKALPLYRQALAADPDFVPARVNLAALCEAGGRFIEALDLLERAEVIAPAQPLIPFNRGNVLKALGRKRDAEEAWRQALRLDPGLADAAINLADLLIRGERPAEAETLLRDALIHAPGEIRLTNLLAKAIKEQDRPEEALAILDQALRASPDDAKLLTNRGGLLRILERPAEALADLDRALAHSPDWPDAHFNRGAVLREAGRLDEAVTAFDRALAWAPDDWEARWNRAIALLAQGRLKEGWADYALRWHESALMRAYPQPLWDGSAPLAGKTVFVWREQGVGDEISFASALPDLIARAGRVILECSPKLVPLMRRSFPAATVTDATPGAFDVHLPIGDLFRHFRAEIADFPKRQSYLKAPKKHAIAGPGLKVGIAWRSTKVTRERARHFFADPLELAPLLTVPGIRFVNLQARLMDGEIERVRDTLGVTIETLPDLDLFDDLDGTAALMAGLDLVIANGSATAILAGALGVPTGLFYVAHGHWDRLGTDAVPWLPRVTLWTRKMGEGWERALGEARRHLIARSTA
;
A
#
# COMPACT_ATOMS: atom_id res chain seq x y z
N MET A 1 31.21 -22.37 -31.93
CA MET A 1 32.67 -22.30 -32.13
C MET A 1 33.28 -22.23 -30.74
N THR A 2 33.78 -23.32 -30.16
CA THR A 2 35.07 -23.96 -30.49
C THR A 2 34.96 -25.49 -30.46
N SER A 3 35.64 -26.13 -31.41
CA SER A 3 35.93 -27.56 -31.44
C SER A 3 36.95 -27.92 -30.36
N ASP A 4 36.66 -28.92 -29.53
CA ASP A 4 37.70 -29.59 -28.75
C ASP A 4 37.58 -31.11 -28.96
N THR A 5 38.45 -31.60 -29.83
CA THR A 5 38.64 -33.01 -30.17
C THR A 5 39.37 -33.71 -29.03
N ARG A 6 38.65 -34.45 -28.18
CA ARG A 6 39.27 -35.47 -27.31
C ARG A 6 39.24 -36.81 -28.04
N SER A 7 40.42 -37.43 -28.18
CA SER A 7 40.57 -38.83 -28.59
C SER A 7 39.65 -39.72 -27.74
N PRO A 8 38.98 -40.75 -28.30
CA PRO A 8 38.23 -41.69 -27.49
C PRO A 8 39.19 -42.32 -26.48
N ALA A 9 38.93 -42.14 -25.19
CA ALA A 9 39.70 -42.78 -24.13
C ALA A 9 39.64 -44.30 -24.34
N ASP A 10 40.79 -44.97 -24.21
CA ASP A 10 40.86 -46.42 -24.34
C ASP A 10 39.84 -47.06 -23.37
N PRO A 11 38.91 -47.91 -23.87
CA PRO A 11 37.84 -48.50 -23.08
C PRO A 11 38.32 -49.38 -21.91
N ALA A 12 39.61 -49.77 -21.89
CA ALA A 12 40.23 -50.49 -20.78
C ALA A 12 40.76 -49.58 -19.66
N THR A 13 40.83 -48.27 -19.87
CA THR A 13 41.32 -47.32 -18.85
C THR A 13 40.25 -47.00 -17.80
N PRO A 14 40.62 -46.62 -16.56
CA PRO A 14 39.65 -46.23 -15.53
C PRO A 14 38.68 -45.10 -15.97
N LEU A 15 39.15 -44.15 -16.78
CA LEU A 15 38.30 -43.10 -17.35
C LEU A 15 37.32 -43.64 -18.42
N GLY A 16 37.77 -44.56 -19.27
CA GLY A 16 36.91 -45.24 -20.24
C GLY A 16 35.85 -46.12 -19.58
N LEU A 17 36.23 -46.85 -18.52
CA LEU A 17 35.32 -47.65 -17.71
C LEU A 17 34.28 -46.79 -16.99
N LEU A 18 34.69 -45.66 -16.41
CA LEU A 18 33.78 -44.73 -15.73
C LEU A 18 32.76 -44.11 -16.71
N ALA A 19 33.19 -43.70 -17.90
CA ALA A 19 32.29 -43.18 -18.94
C ALA A 19 31.24 -44.23 -19.36
N ARG A 20 31.67 -45.48 -19.55
CA ARG A 20 30.76 -46.59 -19.88
C ARG A 20 29.80 -46.91 -18.74
N ALA A 21 30.27 -46.83 -17.49
CA ALA A 21 29.43 -47.02 -16.31
C ALA A 21 28.32 -45.95 -16.23
N VAL A 22 28.66 -44.68 -16.47
CA VAL A 22 27.69 -43.57 -16.53
C VAL A 22 26.68 -43.78 -17.66
N GLU A 23 27.11 -44.21 -18.84
CA GLU A 23 26.21 -44.53 -19.96
C GLU A 23 25.21 -45.62 -19.58
N ARG A 24 25.66 -46.71 -18.95
CA ARG A 24 24.78 -47.80 -18.49
C ARG A 24 23.83 -47.35 -17.39
N HIS A 25 24.30 -46.50 -16.48
CA HIS A 25 23.48 -45.89 -15.44
C HIS A 25 22.37 -45.03 -16.03
N GLN A 26 22.70 -44.15 -17.00
CA GLN A 26 21.71 -43.31 -17.69
C GLN A 26 20.70 -44.14 -18.51
N ALA A 27 21.11 -45.31 -19.01
CA ALA A 27 20.23 -46.26 -19.68
C ALA A 27 19.36 -47.12 -18.72
N GLY A 28 19.41 -46.86 -17.41
CA GLY A 28 18.65 -47.60 -16.39
C GLY A 28 19.18 -49.01 -16.08
N LYS A 29 20.35 -49.38 -16.62
CA LYS A 29 20.98 -50.70 -16.42
C LYS A 29 21.84 -50.68 -15.16
N LEU A 30 21.19 -50.62 -14.01
CA LEU A 30 21.85 -50.37 -12.72
C LEU A 30 22.87 -51.44 -12.34
N ASP A 31 22.58 -52.73 -12.60
CA ASP A 31 23.51 -53.83 -12.26
C ASP A 31 24.78 -53.80 -13.11
N GLU A 32 24.63 -53.52 -14.42
CA GLU A 32 25.77 -53.34 -15.33
C GLU A 32 26.62 -52.12 -14.94
N ALA A 33 25.97 -51.02 -14.53
CA ALA A 33 26.64 -49.80 -14.10
C ALA A 33 27.42 -50.01 -12.80
N GLU A 34 26.82 -50.68 -11.81
CA GLU A 34 27.47 -51.01 -10.55
C GLU A 34 28.71 -51.88 -10.74
N GLY A 35 28.61 -52.92 -11.57
CA GLY A 35 29.75 -53.77 -11.91
C GLY A 35 30.91 -52.97 -12.48
N LEU A 36 30.63 -52.01 -13.36
CA LEU A 36 31.64 -51.14 -13.96
C LEU A 36 32.20 -50.11 -12.98
N TYR A 37 31.37 -49.51 -12.10
CA TYR A 37 31.88 -48.62 -11.04
C TYR A 37 32.80 -49.37 -10.07
N ARG A 38 32.48 -50.62 -9.71
CA ARG A 38 33.37 -51.47 -8.90
C ARG A 38 34.68 -51.75 -9.62
N SER A 39 34.66 -52.08 -10.90
CA SER A 39 35.89 -52.25 -11.69
C SER A 39 36.75 -50.98 -11.75
N VAL A 40 36.13 -49.79 -11.76
CA VAL A 40 36.87 -48.52 -11.63
C VAL A 40 37.52 -48.40 -10.24
N LEU A 41 36.80 -48.76 -9.18
CA LEU A 41 37.28 -48.69 -7.80
C LEU A 41 38.32 -49.77 -7.46
N ASP A 42 38.31 -50.92 -8.15
CA ASP A 42 39.32 -51.97 -8.01
C ASP A 42 40.69 -51.48 -8.50
N VAL A 43 40.69 -50.65 -9.56
CA VAL A 43 41.91 -50.07 -10.12
C VAL A 43 42.28 -48.75 -9.44
N LEU A 44 41.29 -47.92 -9.07
CA LEU A 44 41.45 -46.63 -8.41
C LEU A 44 40.47 -46.48 -7.22
N PRO A 45 40.81 -47.03 -6.03
CA PRO A 45 39.91 -47.05 -4.87
C PRO A 45 39.49 -45.67 -4.33
N THR A 46 40.25 -44.63 -4.68
CA THR A 46 40.06 -43.25 -4.24
C THR A 46 39.31 -42.38 -5.26
N ASN A 47 38.78 -42.96 -6.34
CA ASN A 47 38.06 -42.20 -7.37
C ASN A 47 36.73 -41.64 -6.83
N SER A 48 36.71 -40.33 -6.50
CA SER A 48 35.55 -39.65 -5.90
C SER A 48 34.28 -39.69 -6.76
N ASP A 49 34.40 -39.70 -8.09
CA ASP A 49 33.25 -39.75 -9.00
C ASP A 49 32.57 -41.12 -8.97
N ALA A 50 33.36 -42.20 -9.05
CA ALA A 50 32.86 -43.57 -8.92
C ALA A 50 32.24 -43.81 -7.54
N LEU A 51 32.88 -43.34 -6.46
CA LEU A 51 32.33 -43.43 -5.09
C LEU A 51 31.00 -42.67 -4.97
N ARG A 52 30.91 -41.43 -5.48
CA ARG A 52 29.66 -40.65 -5.46
C ARG A 52 28.56 -41.34 -6.26
N LEU A 53 28.87 -41.87 -7.45
CA LEU A 53 27.89 -42.53 -8.32
C LEU A 53 27.42 -43.88 -7.76
N MET A 54 28.27 -44.61 -7.03
CA MET A 54 27.85 -45.75 -6.21
C MET A 54 26.85 -45.33 -5.12
N GLY A 55 27.08 -44.18 -4.49
CA GLY A 55 26.12 -43.56 -3.56
C GLY A 55 24.76 -43.25 -4.21
N VAL A 56 24.75 -42.65 -5.40
CA VAL A 56 23.52 -42.37 -6.17
C VAL A 56 22.77 -43.67 -6.49
N LEU A 57 23.49 -44.71 -6.90
CA LEU A 57 22.91 -46.00 -7.25
C LEU A 57 22.27 -46.69 -6.03
N GLY A 58 22.92 -46.59 -4.86
CA GLY A 58 22.34 -47.02 -3.58
C GLY A 58 21.03 -46.29 -3.25
N LEU A 59 20.95 -44.97 -3.48
CA LEU A 59 19.71 -44.21 -3.30
C LEU A 59 18.59 -44.66 -4.24
N GLN A 60 18.90 -44.90 -5.51
CA GLN A 60 17.92 -45.37 -6.50
C GLN A 60 17.37 -46.76 -6.17
N ARG A 61 18.16 -47.62 -5.52
CA ARG A 61 17.73 -48.94 -5.06
C ARG A 61 17.06 -48.95 -3.68
N GLY A 62 16.85 -47.79 -3.06
CA GLY A 62 16.28 -47.71 -1.71
C GLY A 62 17.21 -48.25 -0.62
N GLN A 63 18.53 -48.18 -0.82
CA GLN A 63 19.57 -48.61 0.12
C GLN A 63 20.34 -47.41 0.70
N PRO A 64 19.69 -46.51 1.47
CA PRO A 64 20.28 -45.23 1.85
C PRO A 64 21.45 -45.35 2.83
N ALA A 65 21.52 -46.43 3.63
CA ALA A 65 22.64 -46.68 4.54
C ALA A 65 23.94 -47.01 3.77
N GLN A 66 23.86 -47.86 2.75
CA GLN A 66 24.99 -48.17 1.89
C GLN A 66 25.38 -46.95 1.04
N ALA A 67 24.39 -46.20 0.55
CA ALA A 67 24.65 -44.96 -0.17
C ALA A 67 25.45 -43.96 0.67
N LEU A 68 25.09 -43.80 1.94
CA LEU A 68 25.77 -42.88 2.86
C LEU A 68 27.25 -43.25 3.04
N ASP A 69 27.59 -44.53 3.21
CA ASP A 69 28.99 -44.99 3.34
C ASP A 69 29.82 -44.63 2.10
N TRP A 70 29.29 -44.90 0.90
CA TRP A 70 29.96 -44.55 -0.35
C TRP A 70 30.16 -43.03 -0.50
N LEU A 71 29.19 -42.22 -0.06
CA LEU A 71 29.24 -40.76 -0.13
C LEU A 71 30.21 -40.16 0.89
N ASP A 72 30.26 -40.70 2.10
CA ASP A 72 31.23 -40.30 3.13
C ASP A 72 32.66 -40.62 2.69
N ARG A 73 32.87 -41.77 2.04
CA ARG A 73 34.16 -42.12 1.42
C ARG A 73 34.53 -41.17 0.28
N ALA A 74 33.56 -40.78 -0.57
CA ALA A 74 33.80 -39.80 -1.63
C ALA A 74 34.23 -38.43 -1.05
N LEU A 75 33.57 -37.99 0.02
CA LEU A 75 33.85 -36.72 0.69
C LEU A 75 35.15 -36.74 1.49
N ALA A 76 35.57 -37.89 2.01
CA ALA A 76 36.88 -38.07 2.64
C ALA A 76 38.03 -37.88 1.63
N GLN A 77 37.84 -38.30 0.37
CA GLN A 77 38.83 -38.08 -0.70
C GLN A 77 38.76 -36.67 -1.28
N GLN A 78 37.55 -36.10 -1.41
CA GLN A 78 37.33 -34.76 -1.94
C GLN A 78 36.30 -33.98 -1.08
N PRO A 79 36.76 -33.24 -0.06
CA PRO A 79 35.87 -32.49 0.83
C PRO A 79 35.07 -31.38 0.13
N ARG A 80 35.65 -30.78 -0.92
CA ARG A 80 35.00 -29.76 -1.76
C ARG A 80 34.31 -30.41 -2.97
N TYR A 81 33.19 -31.08 -2.71
CA TYR A 81 32.39 -31.77 -3.72
C TYR A 81 30.88 -31.56 -3.50
N PRO A 82 30.29 -30.46 -4.03
CA PRO A 82 28.89 -30.10 -3.76
C PRO A 82 27.87 -31.19 -4.10
N GLU A 83 28.05 -31.93 -5.20
CA GLU A 83 27.17 -33.01 -5.62
C GLU A 83 27.18 -34.19 -4.64
N ALA A 84 28.34 -34.51 -4.04
CA ALA A 84 28.43 -35.55 -3.02
C ALA A 84 27.75 -35.10 -1.72
N TRP A 85 27.87 -33.82 -1.33
CA TRP A 85 27.14 -33.26 -0.19
C TRP A 85 25.61 -33.27 -0.38
N ILE A 86 25.11 -32.95 -1.58
CA ILE A 86 23.68 -33.04 -1.92
C ILE A 86 23.19 -34.49 -1.79
N ASN A 87 23.90 -35.45 -2.40
CA ASN A 87 23.51 -36.86 -2.34
C ASN A 87 23.60 -37.40 -0.90
N ARG A 88 24.59 -36.97 -0.12
CA ARG A 88 24.72 -37.33 1.30
C ARG A 88 23.51 -36.84 2.08
N ALA A 89 23.07 -35.61 1.85
CA ALA A 89 21.88 -35.05 2.47
C ALA A 89 20.61 -35.85 2.12
N LEU A 90 20.47 -36.27 0.86
CA LEU A 90 19.35 -37.12 0.42
C LEU A 90 19.37 -38.50 1.10
N ALA A 91 20.55 -39.11 1.27
CA ALA A 91 20.70 -40.37 2.01
C ALA A 91 20.33 -40.23 3.48
N LEU A 92 20.79 -39.16 4.14
CA LEU A 92 20.46 -38.86 5.54
C LEU A 92 18.97 -38.59 5.73
N LYS A 93 18.34 -37.87 4.80
CA LYS A 93 16.88 -37.66 4.79
C LYS A 93 16.13 -39.00 4.71
N ALA A 94 16.55 -39.90 3.82
CA ALA A 94 15.94 -41.22 3.68
C ALA A 94 16.16 -42.13 4.91
N LEU A 95 17.21 -41.89 5.70
CA LEU A 95 17.48 -42.57 6.97
C LEU A 95 16.77 -41.94 8.18
N GLY A 96 15.97 -40.89 7.99
CA GLY A 96 15.31 -40.19 9.10
C GLY A 96 16.26 -39.36 9.97
N ARG A 97 17.38 -38.86 9.40
CA ARG A 97 18.38 -38.02 10.08
C ARG A 97 18.35 -36.58 9.53
N PRO A 98 17.29 -35.79 9.81
CA PRO A 98 17.05 -34.53 9.12
C PRO A 98 18.03 -33.40 9.48
N ASP A 99 18.52 -33.34 10.73
CA ASP A 99 19.46 -32.30 11.16
C ASP A 99 20.81 -32.42 10.45
N GLU A 100 21.29 -33.65 10.26
CA GLU A 100 22.52 -33.93 9.52
C GLU A 100 22.33 -33.74 8.01
N ALA A 101 21.12 -33.98 7.50
CA ALA A 101 20.76 -33.68 6.11
C ALA A 101 20.79 -32.16 5.86
N GLU A 102 20.21 -31.35 6.76
CA GLU A 102 20.27 -29.89 6.70
C GLU A 102 21.71 -29.38 6.73
N ALA A 103 22.54 -29.89 7.65
CA ALA A 103 23.96 -29.54 7.70
C ALA A 103 24.67 -29.85 6.38
N SER A 104 24.39 -31.02 5.78
CA SER A 104 24.97 -31.45 4.51
C SER A 104 24.52 -30.57 3.33
N PHE A 105 23.24 -30.17 3.27
CA PHE A 105 22.77 -29.22 2.26
C PHE A 105 23.42 -27.85 2.41
N ARG A 106 23.56 -27.33 3.65
CA ARG A 106 24.25 -26.06 3.89
C ARG A 106 25.72 -26.11 3.46
N GLN A 107 26.42 -27.24 3.66
CA GLN A 107 27.77 -27.44 3.14
C GLN A 107 27.81 -27.36 1.60
N ALA A 108 26.87 -28.01 0.92
CA ALA A 108 26.79 -27.92 -0.54
C ALA A 108 26.58 -26.46 -1.04
N ILE A 109 25.69 -25.71 -0.39
CA ILE A 109 25.41 -24.29 -0.72
C ILE A 109 26.63 -23.40 -0.46
N ALA A 110 27.35 -23.63 0.64
CA ALA A 110 28.54 -22.86 1.00
C ALA A 110 29.68 -23.07 -0.01
N GLN A 111 29.81 -24.27 -0.56
CA GLN A 111 30.85 -24.60 -1.53
C GLN A 111 30.56 -24.09 -2.94
N ASP A 112 29.28 -24.05 -3.32
CA ASP A 112 28.82 -23.52 -4.59
C ASP A 112 27.40 -22.92 -4.50
N SER A 113 27.35 -21.61 -4.32
CA SER A 113 26.11 -20.83 -4.27
C SER A 113 25.49 -20.54 -5.65
N THR A 114 26.11 -21.01 -6.74
CA THR A 114 25.61 -20.85 -8.10
C THR A 114 24.66 -21.99 -8.50
N ARG A 115 24.70 -23.13 -7.80
CA ARG A 115 23.80 -24.28 -8.01
C ARG A 115 22.50 -24.12 -7.18
N PRO A 116 21.34 -23.85 -7.82
CA PRO A 116 20.08 -23.66 -7.10
C PRO A 116 19.50 -24.93 -6.47
N GLN A 117 19.93 -26.12 -6.93
CA GLN A 117 19.34 -27.39 -6.52
C GLN A 117 19.48 -27.66 -5.02
N ALA A 118 20.65 -27.37 -4.42
CA ALA A 118 20.88 -27.58 -3.00
C ALA A 118 19.98 -26.67 -2.14
N ALA A 119 19.80 -25.41 -2.56
CA ALA A 119 18.90 -24.47 -1.89
C ALA A 119 17.43 -24.91 -1.98
N ALA A 120 16.98 -25.38 -3.15
CA ALA A 120 15.62 -25.87 -3.33
C ALA A 120 15.34 -27.15 -2.50
N LEU A 121 16.26 -28.11 -2.48
CA LEU A 121 16.11 -29.34 -1.70
C LEU A 121 16.16 -29.09 -0.18
N LEU A 122 16.97 -28.12 0.26
CA LEU A 122 16.94 -27.66 1.65
C LEU A 122 15.61 -26.97 1.98
N ALA A 123 15.10 -26.14 1.07
CA ALA A 123 13.78 -25.52 1.23
C ALA A 123 12.67 -26.58 1.35
N ASP A 124 12.71 -27.66 0.56
CA ASP A 124 11.76 -28.78 0.66
C ASP A 124 11.84 -29.47 2.04
N LEU A 125 13.06 -29.67 2.56
CA LEU A 125 13.28 -30.26 3.90
C LEU A 125 12.72 -29.36 5.01
N LEU A 126 13.02 -28.06 4.94
CA LEU A 126 12.55 -27.07 5.92
C LEU A 126 11.03 -26.85 5.85
N PHE A 127 10.46 -26.89 4.64
CA PHE A 127 9.01 -26.84 4.44
C PHE A 127 8.30 -28.02 5.11
N ALA A 128 8.89 -29.23 5.03
CA ALA A 128 8.39 -30.42 5.71
C ALA A 128 8.51 -30.33 7.25
N GLN A 129 9.50 -29.61 7.76
CA GLN A 129 9.69 -29.31 9.19
C GLN A 129 8.91 -28.07 9.68
N ASP A 130 8.05 -27.49 8.83
CA ASP A 130 7.28 -26.28 9.12
C ASP A 130 8.10 -25.00 9.39
N ARG A 131 9.37 -24.98 8.97
CA ARG A 131 10.27 -23.81 9.02
C ARG A 131 10.10 -22.95 7.78
N LEU A 132 8.90 -22.40 7.62
CA LEU A 132 8.41 -21.82 6.36
C LEU A 132 9.13 -20.54 5.92
N ALA A 133 9.52 -19.67 6.87
CA ALA A 133 10.22 -18.43 6.55
C ALA A 133 11.61 -18.68 5.94
N GLU A 134 12.34 -19.66 6.48
CA GLU A 134 13.64 -20.08 5.93
C GLU A 134 13.47 -20.77 4.58
N ALA A 135 12.46 -21.64 4.45
CA ALA A 135 12.13 -22.30 3.18
C ALA A 135 11.81 -21.28 2.07
N LEU A 136 11.00 -20.25 2.39
CA LEU A 136 10.65 -19.16 1.48
C LEU A 136 11.91 -18.47 0.93
N ALA A 137 12.82 -18.05 1.80
CA ALA A 137 14.06 -17.36 1.41
C ALA A 137 14.95 -18.24 0.51
N LEU A 138 14.99 -19.55 0.75
CA LEU A 138 15.76 -20.49 -0.06
C LEU A 138 15.13 -20.76 -1.43
N TYR A 139 13.80 -20.85 -1.54
CA TYR A 139 13.12 -20.93 -2.83
C TYR A 139 13.36 -19.67 -3.67
N GLU A 140 13.26 -18.49 -3.06
CA GLU A 140 13.58 -17.21 -3.75
C GLU A 140 15.04 -17.18 -4.21
N THR A 141 15.96 -17.71 -3.40
CA THR A 141 17.38 -17.84 -3.77
C THR A 141 17.58 -18.77 -4.97
N ALA A 142 16.93 -19.93 -4.97
CA ALA A 142 16.98 -20.87 -6.08
C ALA A 142 16.41 -20.24 -7.37
N LEU A 143 15.32 -19.48 -7.27
CA LEU A 143 14.69 -18.78 -8.40
C LEU A 143 15.52 -17.62 -8.95
N ARG A 144 16.28 -16.90 -8.12
CA ARG A 144 17.23 -15.88 -8.62
C ARG A 144 18.30 -16.48 -9.54
N ARG A 145 18.69 -17.75 -9.31
CA ARG A 145 19.68 -18.45 -10.14
C ARG A 145 19.07 -19.13 -11.35
N ARG A 146 17.85 -19.67 -11.22
CA ARG A 146 17.10 -20.28 -12.32
C ARG A 146 15.68 -19.71 -12.40
N PRO A 147 15.52 -18.50 -12.97
CA PRO A 147 14.21 -17.89 -13.15
C PRO A 147 13.29 -18.79 -13.98
N GLY A 148 12.01 -18.87 -13.63
CA GLY A 148 11.02 -19.63 -14.40
C GLY A 148 11.03 -21.15 -14.19
N HIS A 149 11.82 -21.69 -13.26
CA HIS A 149 11.81 -23.15 -13.01
C HIS A 149 10.45 -23.60 -12.43
N PRO A 150 9.67 -24.44 -13.12
CA PRO A 150 8.27 -24.68 -12.78
C PRO A 150 8.09 -25.33 -11.40
N ALA A 151 8.93 -26.31 -11.04
CA ALA A 151 8.85 -26.95 -9.73
C ALA A 151 9.22 -26.00 -8.57
N TYR A 152 10.18 -25.09 -8.77
CA TYR A 152 10.57 -24.14 -7.72
C TYR A 152 9.49 -23.08 -7.52
N LEU A 153 8.87 -22.62 -8.61
CA LEU A 153 7.72 -21.73 -8.58
C LEU A 153 6.49 -22.40 -7.93
N ALA A 154 6.24 -23.68 -8.21
CA ALA A 154 5.16 -24.45 -7.60
C ALA A 154 5.35 -24.62 -6.09
N ASN A 155 6.57 -24.95 -5.64
CA ASN A 155 6.90 -25.10 -4.23
C ASN A 155 6.93 -23.75 -3.50
N LEU A 156 7.39 -22.68 -4.14
CA LEU A 156 7.26 -21.31 -3.62
C LEU A 156 5.79 -20.95 -3.39
N GLY A 157 4.92 -21.22 -4.36
CA GLY A 157 3.48 -21.01 -4.23
C GLY A 157 2.88 -21.81 -3.08
N ALA A 158 3.27 -23.09 -2.92
CA ALA A 158 2.87 -23.92 -1.79
C ALA A 158 3.32 -23.33 -0.44
N CYS A 159 4.55 -22.83 -0.38
CA CYS A 159 5.13 -22.18 0.80
C CYS A 159 4.36 -20.90 1.17
N LEU A 160 4.03 -20.07 0.18
CA LEU A 160 3.24 -18.84 0.37
C LEU A 160 1.82 -19.15 0.86
N LEU A 161 1.18 -20.19 0.33
CA LEU A 161 -0.12 -20.66 0.84
C LEU A 161 -0.05 -21.11 2.29
N LYS A 162 1.00 -21.86 2.65
CA LYS A 162 1.22 -22.35 4.02
C LYS A 162 1.52 -21.20 5.00
N LEU A 163 2.16 -20.12 4.53
CA LEU A 163 2.35 -18.88 5.28
C LEU A 163 1.09 -18.01 5.36
N GLY A 164 0.03 -18.34 4.61
CA GLY A 164 -1.21 -17.59 4.58
C GLY A 164 -1.16 -16.33 3.72
N HIS A 165 -0.43 -16.38 2.61
CA HIS A 165 -0.33 -15.34 1.58
C HIS A 165 -0.83 -15.85 0.21
N PRO A 166 -2.14 -16.15 0.06
CA PRO A 166 -2.69 -16.66 -1.19
C PRO A 166 -2.61 -15.69 -2.36
N ASP A 167 -2.65 -14.38 -2.09
CA ASP A 167 -2.46 -13.33 -3.09
C ASP A 167 -1.08 -13.41 -3.74
N ARG A 168 -0.03 -13.55 -2.93
CA ARG A 168 1.35 -13.65 -3.40
C ARG A 168 1.62 -14.99 -4.09
N ALA A 169 0.88 -16.04 -3.75
CA ALA A 169 1.06 -17.36 -4.34
C ALA A 169 0.60 -17.44 -5.81
N GLN A 170 -0.39 -16.65 -6.23
CA GLN A 170 -0.98 -16.77 -7.57
C GLN A 170 0.02 -16.49 -8.70
N ALA A 171 0.83 -15.44 -8.57
CA ALA A 171 1.79 -15.05 -9.60
C ALA A 171 2.86 -16.13 -9.88
N PRO A 172 3.61 -16.66 -8.90
CA PRO A 172 4.57 -17.73 -9.15
C PRO A 172 3.88 -19.01 -9.64
N LEU A 173 2.69 -19.35 -9.14
CA LEU A 173 1.94 -20.52 -9.61
C LEU A 173 1.49 -20.38 -11.08
N ALA A 174 1.03 -19.19 -11.48
CA ALA A 174 0.70 -18.90 -12.87
C ALA A 174 1.94 -18.97 -13.78
N GLN A 175 3.10 -18.48 -13.32
CA GLN A 175 4.36 -18.62 -14.04
C GLN A 175 4.79 -20.09 -14.18
N ALA A 176 4.60 -20.90 -13.14
CA ALA A 176 4.89 -22.34 -13.20
C ALA A 176 4.05 -23.02 -14.30
N LEU A 177 2.77 -22.65 -14.41
CA LEU A 177 1.87 -23.17 -15.44
C LEU A 177 2.13 -22.60 -16.83
N ALA A 178 2.64 -21.37 -16.94
CA ALA A 178 3.11 -20.84 -18.22
C ALA A 178 4.32 -21.63 -18.75
N ALA A 179 5.22 -22.06 -17.84
CA ALA A 179 6.36 -22.90 -18.19
C ALA A 179 5.99 -24.38 -18.42
N GLN A 180 5.04 -24.90 -17.63
CA GLN A 180 4.57 -26.28 -17.71
C GLN A 180 3.04 -26.36 -17.45
N PRO A 181 2.20 -26.28 -18.50
CA PRO A 181 0.74 -26.19 -18.37
C PRO A 181 0.06 -27.33 -17.60
N GLU A 182 0.63 -28.54 -17.65
CA GLU A 182 0.10 -29.74 -17.00
C GLU A 182 0.81 -30.07 -15.67
N HIS A 183 1.47 -29.09 -15.04
CA HIS A 183 2.09 -29.30 -13.74
C HIS A 183 1.03 -29.45 -12.64
N ALA A 184 0.66 -30.69 -12.29
CA ALA A 184 -0.40 -31.01 -11.33
C ALA A 184 -0.29 -30.27 -9.98
N GLY A 185 0.91 -30.21 -9.39
CA GLY A 185 1.12 -29.48 -8.12
C GLY A 185 0.82 -27.97 -8.23
N ALA A 186 1.23 -27.32 -9.33
CA ALA A 186 0.95 -25.90 -9.55
C ALA A 186 -0.53 -25.64 -9.82
N LEU A 187 -1.21 -26.53 -10.57
CA LEU A 187 -2.67 -26.45 -10.78
C LEU A 187 -3.43 -26.57 -9.46
N MET A 188 -3.06 -27.55 -8.62
CA MET A 188 -3.68 -27.76 -7.31
C MET A 188 -3.51 -26.55 -6.39
N HIS A 189 -2.27 -26.08 -6.22
CA HIS A 189 -1.98 -24.93 -5.38
C HIS A 189 -2.61 -23.65 -5.94
N LEU A 190 -2.67 -23.48 -7.26
CA LEU A 190 -3.35 -22.30 -7.84
C LEU A 190 -4.85 -22.37 -7.56
N GLY A 191 -5.46 -23.54 -7.69
CA GLY A 191 -6.86 -23.76 -7.32
C GLY A 191 -7.12 -23.37 -5.85
N LEU A 192 -6.25 -23.78 -4.93
CA LEU A 192 -6.33 -23.38 -3.52
C LEU A 192 -6.17 -21.86 -3.32
N ALA A 193 -5.20 -21.23 -3.98
CA ALA A 193 -4.97 -19.79 -3.90
C ALA A 193 -6.17 -18.98 -4.41
N LEU A 194 -6.76 -19.43 -5.52
CA LEU A 194 -7.96 -18.83 -6.11
C LEU A 194 -9.15 -19.00 -5.17
N MET A 195 -9.32 -20.18 -4.58
CA MET A 195 -10.37 -20.46 -3.60
C MET A 195 -10.28 -19.50 -2.40
N GLN A 196 -9.11 -19.43 -1.77
CA GLN A 196 -8.88 -18.55 -0.61
C GLN A 196 -9.06 -17.06 -0.90
N THR A 197 -8.98 -16.65 -2.17
CA THR A 197 -9.22 -15.26 -2.61
C THR A 197 -10.61 -15.02 -3.17
N GLY A 198 -11.54 -15.98 -3.04
CA GLY A 198 -12.93 -15.86 -3.46
C GLY A 198 -13.18 -16.08 -4.96
N GLN A 199 -12.18 -16.56 -5.72
CA GLN A 199 -12.29 -16.84 -7.16
C GLN A 199 -12.75 -18.29 -7.41
N THR A 200 -14.00 -18.57 -7.02
CA THR A 200 -14.58 -19.93 -6.96
C THR A 200 -14.55 -20.69 -8.29
N GLU A 201 -15.10 -20.11 -9.36
CA GLU A 201 -15.18 -20.81 -10.66
C GLU A 201 -13.79 -21.13 -11.26
N PRO A 202 -12.84 -20.17 -11.31
CA PRO A 202 -11.47 -20.47 -11.68
C PRO A 202 -10.82 -21.56 -10.80
N ALA A 203 -11.06 -21.53 -9.48
CA ALA A 203 -10.51 -22.52 -8.56
C ALA A 203 -11.01 -23.93 -8.88
N LEU A 204 -12.33 -24.10 -9.05
CA LEU A 204 -12.97 -25.36 -9.41
C LEU A 204 -12.40 -25.92 -10.72
N ALA A 205 -12.21 -25.07 -11.74
CA ALA A 205 -11.65 -25.48 -13.01
C ALA A 205 -10.22 -26.05 -12.87
N LYS A 206 -9.36 -25.40 -12.06
CA LYS A 206 -7.98 -25.85 -11.83
C LYS A 206 -7.93 -27.16 -11.03
N LEU A 207 -8.73 -27.28 -9.97
CA LEU A 207 -8.80 -28.50 -9.15
C LEU A 207 -9.37 -29.69 -9.93
N ALA A 208 -10.40 -29.47 -10.75
CA ALA A 208 -10.95 -30.48 -11.65
C ALA A 208 -9.94 -30.90 -12.74
N GLN A 209 -9.10 -29.98 -13.20
CA GLN A 209 -8.01 -30.33 -14.12
C GLN A 209 -6.95 -31.20 -13.44
N THR A 210 -6.57 -30.88 -12.19
CA THR A 210 -5.61 -31.68 -11.41
C THR A 210 -6.08 -33.12 -11.25
N THR A 211 -7.35 -33.34 -10.87
CA THR A 211 -7.91 -34.70 -10.67
C THR A 211 -8.01 -35.51 -11.95
N ARG A 212 -8.20 -34.85 -13.11
CA ARG A 212 -8.11 -35.53 -14.43
C ARG A 212 -6.69 -35.95 -14.78
N LEU A 213 -5.69 -35.11 -14.48
CA LEU A 213 -4.28 -35.39 -14.76
C LEU A 213 -3.67 -36.42 -13.78
N ARG A 214 -4.07 -36.36 -12.51
CA ARG A 214 -3.58 -37.20 -11.42
C ARG A 214 -4.76 -37.72 -10.59
N PRO A 215 -5.51 -38.70 -11.10
CA PRO A 215 -6.63 -39.31 -10.37
C PRO A 215 -6.16 -40.09 -9.14
N ASP A 216 -4.87 -40.44 -9.09
CA ASP A 216 -4.18 -41.14 -8.00
C ASP A 216 -3.74 -40.22 -6.86
N LEU A 217 -3.97 -38.90 -6.93
CA LEU A 217 -3.56 -37.92 -5.92
C LEU A 217 -4.73 -37.56 -4.97
N PRO A 218 -4.80 -38.10 -3.74
CA PRO A 218 -5.95 -37.91 -2.86
C PRO A 218 -6.15 -36.45 -2.43
N ASP A 219 -5.06 -35.69 -2.26
CA ASP A 219 -5.13 -34.26 -1.94
C ASP A 219 -5.84 -33.44 -3.02
N ALA A 220 -5.74 -33.82 -4.29
CA ALA A 220 -6.43 -33.12 -5.37
C ALA A 220 -7.95 -33.33 -5.29
N TRP A 221 -8.38 -34.56 -4.97
CA TRP A 221 -9.79 -34.88 -4.75
C TRP A 221 -10.35 -34.23 -3.50
N TRP A 222 -9.60 -34.25 -2.40
CA TRP A 222 -9.95 -33.57 -1.16
C TRP A 222 -10.21 -32.08 -1.41
N ASN A 223 -9.26 -31.39 -2.03
CA ASN A 223 -9.38 -29.96 -2.30
C ASN A 223 -10.53 -29.64 -3.26
N LEU A 224 -10.77 -30.48 -4.28
CA LEU A 224 -11.90 -30.34 -5.18
C LEU A 224 -13.25 -30.55 -4.45
N ALA A 225 -13.30 -31.53 -3.55
CA ALA A 225 -14.49 -31.80 -2.74
C ALA A 225 -14.86 -30.59 -1.88
N LEU A 226 -13.91 -30.06 -1.11
CA LEU A 226 -14.15 -28.91 -0.25
C LEU A 226 -14.54 -27.66 -1.08
N ALA A 227 -13.92 -27.45 -2.24
CA ALA A 227 -14.27 -26.34 -3.12
C ALA A 227 -15.69 -26.46 -3.66
N ARG A 228 -16.11 -27.66 -4.09
CA ARG A 228 -17.48 -27.93 -4.57
C ARG A 228 -18.52 -27.78 -3.47
N LEU A 229 -18.24 -28.31 -2.28
CA LEU A 229 -19.12 -28.18 -1.12
C LEU A 229 -19.28 -26.71 -0.72
N ASN A 230 -18.18 -25.95 -0.64
CA ASN A 230 -18.24 -24.51 -0.37
C ASN A 230 -19.05 -23.75 -1.44
N ALA A 231 -18.98 -24.18 -2.71
CA ALA A 231 -19.75 -23.60 -3.81
C ALA A 231 -21.22 -24.05 -3.87
N GLY A 232 -21.65 -24.99 -3.02
CA GLY A 232 -23.00 -25.54 -3.02
C GLY A 232 -23.26 -26.68 -4.02
N HIS A 233 -22.22 -27.17 -4.71
CA HIS A 233 -22.28 -28.34 -5.59
C HIS A 233 -22.24 -29.64 -4.78
N LEU A 234 -23.30 -29.94 -4.02
CA LEU A 234 -23.25 -30.95 -2.96
C LEU A 234 -23.09 -32.38 -3.49
N LEU A 235 -23.82 -32.75 -4.54
CA LEU A 235 -23.72 -34.09 -5.13
C LEU A 235 -22.30 -34.40 -5.62
N GLU A 236 -21.71 -33.52 -6.42
CA GLU A 236 -20.36 -33.68 -6.94
C GLU A 236 -19.29 -33.47 -5.86
N GLY A 237 -19.59 -32.66 -4.84
CA GLY A 237 -18.75 -32.44 -3.68
C GLY A 237 -18.61 -33.70 -2.83
N TRP A 238 -19.72 -34.33 -2.46
CA TRP A 238 -19.73 -35.58 -1.71
C TRP A 238 -19.14 -36.75 -2.49
N ALA A 239 -19.38 -36.81 -3.81
CA ALA A 239 -18.74 -37.80 -4.66
C ALA A 239 -17.20 -37.66 -4.65
N ALA A 240 -16.68 -36.44 -4.71
CA ALA A 240 -15.24 -36.19 -4.58
C ALA A 240 -14.73 -36.46 -3.15
N PHE A 241 -15.52 -36.14 -2.13
CA PHE A 241 -15.18 -36.34 -0.71
C PHE A 241 -14.95 -37.83 -0.35
N ALA A 242 -15.60 -38.75 -1.07
CA ALA A 242 -15.37 -40.19 -0.90
C ALA A 242 -13.91 -40.63 -1.18
N HIS A 243 -13.12 -39.81 -1.90
CA HIS A 243 -11.70 -40.05 -2.19
C HIS A 243 -10.73 -39.49 -1.13
N ARG A 244 -11.24 -39.03 0.02
CA ARG A 244 -10.46 -38.38 1.07
C ARG A 244 -9.35 -39.24 1.69
N PHE A 245 -9.56 -40.56 1.77
CA PHE A 245 -8.62 -41.48 2.41
C PHE A 245 -7.28 -41.50 1.67
N GLY A 246 -6.18 -41.39 2.41
CA GLY A 246 -4.82 -41.23 1.88
C GLY A 246 -4.42 -39.78 1.54
N SER A 247 -5.26 -38.78 1.81
CA SER A 247 -4.89 -37.36 1.68
C SER A 247 -4.09 -36.87 2.87
N SER A 248 -3.44 -35.71 2.76
CA SER A 248 -2.79 -35.05 3.90
C SER A 248 -3.74 -34.72 5.05
N ALA A 249 -5.04 -34.54 4.76
CA ALA A 249 -6.07 -34.34 5.76
C ALA A 249 -6.56 -35.65 6.40
N GLN A 250 -6.48 -36.77 5.65
CA GLN A 250 -6.87 -38.11 6.09
C GLN A 250 -5.83 -39.15 5.65
N PRO A 251 -4.66 -39.23 6.31
CA PRO A 251 -3.54 -40.03 5.82
C PRO A 251 -3.80 -41.54 5.94
N GLU A 252 -4.75 -41.93 6.77
CA GLU A 252 -5.14 -43.33 6.96
C GLU A 252 -5.88 -43.88 5.72
N PRO A 253 -5.56 -45.10 5.28
CA PRO A 253 -6.30 -45.74 4.20
C PRO A 253 -7.72 -46.08 4.63
N ALA A 254 -8.62 -46.22 3.66
CA ALA A 254 -9.98 -46.69 3.92
C ALA A 254 -9.96 -48.09 4.57
N ARG A 255 -10.86 -48.31 5.54
CA ARG A 255 -11.00 -49.60 6.23
C ARG A 255 -11.55 -50.66 5.27
N ALA A 256 -11.05 -51.89 5.40
CA ALA A 256 -11.39 -53.01 4.53
C ALA A 256 -12.27 -54.03 5.27
N PHE A 257 -13.48 -54.27 4.76
CA PHE A 257 -14.47 -55.15 5.36
C PHE A 257 -14.83 -56.32 4.44
N GLY A 258 -15.21 -57.46 5.05
CA GLY A 258 -15.81 -58.57 4.31
C GLY A 258 -17.24 -58.25 3.82
N ALA A 259 -17.96 -57.41 4.56
CA ALA A 259 -19.27 -56.91 4.17
C ALA A 259 -19.16 -55.78 3.13
N PRO A 260 -20.07 -55.71 2.15
CA PRO A 260 -20.04 -54.68 1.12
C PRO A 260 -20.30 -53.27 1.67
N ALA A 261 -19.76 -52.26 0.99
CA ALA A 261 -20.10 -50.87 1.28
C ALA A 261 -21.54 -50.56 0.84
N TRP A 262 -22.27 -49.75 1.61
CA TRP A 262 -23.58 -49.25 1.20
C TRP A 262 -23.43 -48.22 0.09
N ASP A 263 -24.20 -48.39 -0.98
CA ASP A 263 -24.15 -47.60 -2.22
C ASP A 263 -25.28 -46.56 -2.31
N GLY A 264 -26.12 -46.46 -1.28
CA GLY A 264 -27.31 -45.61 -1.25
C GLY A 264 -28.54 -46.18 -1.96
N GLN A 265 -28.41 -47.32 -2.66
CA GLN A 265 -29.50 -47.92 -3.45
C GLN A 265 -30.07 -49.19 -2.81
N ARG A 266 -29.28 -49.91 -2.02
CA ARG A 266 -29.74 -51.13 -1.35
C ARG A 266 -30.78 -50.84 -0.28
N ASP A 267 -31.82 -51.67 -0.25
CA ASP A 267 -32.81 -51.70 0.82
C ASP A 267 -32.16 -52.11 2.15
N LEU A 268 -32.29 -51.24 3.15
CA LEU A 268 -31.71 -51.43 4.48
C LEU A 268 -32.72 -51.97 5.50
N SER A 269 -34.01 -52.08 5.16
CA SER A 269 -35.10 -52.34 6.11
C SER A 269 -34.95 -53.59 6.98
N ASN A 270 -34.24 -54.61 6.49
CA ASN A 270 -33.92 -55.84 7.22
C ASN A 270 -32.41 -56.07 7.40
N LYS A 271 -31.60 -55.02 7.26
CA LYS A 271 -30.14 -55.10 7.26
C LYS A 271 -29.52 -54.49 8.50
N ARG A 272 -28.41 -55.09 8.96
CA ARG A 272 -27.55 -54.54 10.00
C ARG A 272 -26.44 -53.71 9.40
N VAL A 273 -26.49 -52.40 9.60
CA VAL A 273 -25.57 -51.43 9.01
C VAL A 273 -24.51 -51.04 10.02
N LEU A 274 -23.23 -51.13 9.63
CA LEU A 274 -22.13 -50.53 10.38
C LEU A 274 -21.81 -49.15 9.83
N VAL A 275 -21.87 -48.15 10.69
CA VAL A 275 -21.33 -46.81 10.45
C VAL A 275 -20.04 -46.69 11.26
N TRP A 276 -18.91 -46.53 10.59
CA TRP A 276 -17.63 -46.42 11.28
C TRP A 276 -17.08 -45.00 11.30
N ARG A 277 -16.30 -44.75 12.34
CA ARG A 277 -15.76 -43.45 12.77
C ARG A 277 -15.02 -42.65 11.68
N GLU A 278 -15.08 -41.33 11.80
CA GLU A 278 -14.35 -40.36 10.97
C GLU A 278 -13.10 -39.78 11.69
N GLN A 279 -12.27 -38.97 11.02
CA GLN A 279 -10.94 -38.53 11.52
C GLN A 279 -10.98 -37.78 12.87
N GLY A 280 -12.08 -37.10 13.21
CA GLY A 280 -12.18 -36.27 14.41
C GLY A 280 -13.58 -36.25 15.05
N VAL A 281 -13.60 -35.99 16.36
CA VAL A 281 -14.82 -35.90 17.18
C VAL A 281 -15.83 -34.87 16.63
N GLY A 282 -15.35 -33.75 16.09
CA GLY A 282 -16.22 -32.73 15.49
C GLY A 282 -16.95 -33.24 14.25
N ASP A 283 -16.24 -33.94 13.36
CA ASP A 283 -16.84 -34.59 12.20
C ASP A 283 -17.86 -35.64 12.66
N GLU A 284 -17.54 -36.37 13.74
CA GLU A 284 -18.46 -37.34 14.30
C GLU A 284 -19.77 -36.69 14.79
N ILE A 285 -19.69 -35.54 15.44
CA ILE A 285 -20.87 -34.76 15.85
C ILE A 285 -21.67 -34.32 14.62
N ILE A 286 -21.03 -33.70 13.62
CA ILE A 286 -21.73 -33.20 12.41
C ILE A 286 -22.47 -34.32 11.69
N PHE A 287 -21.78 -35.42 11.37
CA PHE A 287 -22.35 -36.49 10.58
C PHE A 287 -23.40 -37.31 11.34
N ALA A 288 -23.36 -37.30 12.69
CA ALA A 288 -24.41 -37.91 13.51
C ALA A 288 -25.80 -37.28 13.26
N SER A 289 -25.88 -36.05 12.74
CA SER A 289 -27.15 -35.42 12.33
C SER A 289 -27.91 -36.17 11.22
N ALA A 290 -27.27 -37.12 10.53
CA ALA A 290 -27.90 -37.99 9.53
C ALA A 290 -28.37 -39.34 10.10
N LEU A 291 -28.01 -39.69 11.35
CA LEU A 291 -28.41 -40.95 11.96
C LEU A 291 -29.93 -41.14 12.06
N PRO A 292 -30.76 -40.13 12.38
CA PRO A 292 -32.22 -40.32 12.43
C PRO A 292 -32.81 -40.90 11.13
N ASP A 293 -32.34 -40.44 9.97
CA ASP A 293 -32.84 -40.90 8.68
C ASP A 293 -32.30 -42.30 8.33
N LEU A 294 -31.06 -42.62 8.74
CA LEU A 294 -30.53 -43.97 8.60
C LEU A 294 -31.31 -44.96 9.47
N ILE A 295 -31.56 -44.61 10.74
CA ILE A 295 -32.31 -45.43 11.71
C ILE A 295 -33.72 -45.70 11.19
N ALA A 296 -34.39 -44.70 10.59
CA ALA A 296 -35.72 -44.87 10.04
C ALA A 296 -35.79 -45.86 8.87
N GLY A 297 -34.68 -46.05 8.13
CA GLY A 297 -34.62 -46.91 6.95
C GLY A 297 -33.92 -48.26 7.16
N ALA A 298 -33.19 -48.45 8.26
CA ALA A 298 -32.37 -49.64 8.52
C ALA A 298 -33.01 -50.59 9.54
N GLY A 299 -32.80 -51.91 9.37
CA GLY A 299 -33.27 -52.92 10.30
C GLY A 299 -32.56 -52.86 11.65
N SER A 300 -31.25 -52.59 11.66
CA SER A 300 -30.48 -52.24 12.86
C SER A 300 -29.21 -51.47 12.48
N VAL A 301 -28.71 -50.63 13.39
CA VAL A 301 -27.54 -49.78 13.16
C VAL A 301 -26.52 -49.98 14.28
N ILE A 302 -25.28 -50.23 13.91
CA ILE A 302 -24.11 -50.17 14.79
C ILE A 302 -23.31 -48.93 14.40
N VAL A 303 -22.94 -48.10 15.38
CA VAL A 303 -22.01 -46.98 15.17
C VAL A 303 -20.74 -47.23 15.97
N GLU A 304 -19.60 -47.26 15.29
CA GLU A 304 -18.29 -47.14 15.95
C GLU A 304 -17.91 -45.67 16.03
N CYS A 305 -17.68 -45.17 17.24
CA CYS A 305 -17.32 -43.77 17.48
C CYS A 305 -16.26 -43.65 18.57
N SER A 306 -15.76 -42.43 18.78
CA SER A 306 -14.90 -42.12 19.92
C SER A 306 -15.58 -42.51 21.23
N THR A 307 -14.83 -43.13 22.15
CA THR A 307 -15.32 -43.48 23.50
C THR A 307 -15.88 -42.27 24.25
N LYS A 308 -15.36 -41.08 23.95
CA LYS A 308 -15.80 -39.78 24.50
C LYS A 308 -17.25 -39.43 24.17
N LEU A 309 -17.77 -39.91 23.05
CA LEU A 309 -19.10 -39.60 22.55
C LEU A 309 -20.14 -40.67 22.91
N ILE A 310 -19.71 -41.89 23.28
CA ILE A 310 -20.61 -43.03 23.50
C ILE A 310 -21.74 -42.69 24.50
N PRO A 311 -21.50 -42.12 25.70
CA PRO A 311 -22.57 -41.83 26.64
C PRO A 311 -23.63 -40.87 26.06
N LEU A 312 -23.18 -39.79 25.42
CA LEU A 312 -24.03 -38.79 24.81
C LEU A 312 -24.80 -39.34 23.60
N PHE A 313 -24.13 -40.07 22.72
CA PHE A 313 -24.71 -40.66 21.52
C PHE A 313 -25.73 -41.75 21.84
N ALA A 314 -25.41 -42.65 22.78
CA ALA A 314 -26.34 -43.70 23.21
C ALA A 314 -27.61 -43.13 23.83
N ARG A 315 -27.51 -42.03 24.58
CA ARG A 315 -28.68 -41.33 25.12
C ARG A 315 -29.48 -40.61 24.04
N SER A 316 -28.81 -40.05 23.03
CA SER A 316 -29.45 -39.30 21.94
C SER A 316 -30.13 -40.22 20.91
N PHE A 317 -29.58 -41.41 20.69
CA PHE A 317 -30.04 -42.39 19.69
C PHE A 317 -30.17 -43.79 20.32
N PRO A 318 -31.16 -44.03 21.20
CA PRO A 318 -31.27 -45.28 21.96
C PRO A 318 -31.53 -46.53 21.09
N GLN A 319 -31.90 -46.35 19.81
CA GLN A 319 -32.10 -47.43 18.83
C GLN A 319 -30.78 -47.93 18.21
N VAL A 320 -29.67 -47.24 18.44
CA VAL A 320 -28.37 -47.53 17.83
C VAL A 320 -27.47 -48.21 18.86
N GLU A 321 -26.75 -49.23 18.42
CA GLU A 321 -25.69 -49.83 19.22
C GLU A 321 -24.38 -49.06 19.02
N PHE A 322 -23.95 -48.30 20.03
CA PHE A 322 -22.67 -47.59 20.00
C PHE A 322 -21.55 -48.44 20.60
N ARG A 323 -20.42 -48.51 19.89
CA ARG A 323 -19.23 -49.24 20.32
C ARG A 323 -17.97 -48.38 20.14
N PRO A 324 -16.91 -48.63 20.92
CA PRO A 324 -15.58 -48.15 20.58
C PRO A 324 -15.13 -48.71 19.22
N GLU A 325 -14.27 -47.98 18.52
CA GLU A 325 -13.65 -48.48 17.30
C GLU A 325 -12.84 -49.76 17.57
N ASP A 326 -13.09 -50.80 16.77
CA ASP A 326 -12.29 -52.03 16.74
C ASP A 326 -11.94 -52.40 15.29
N ARG A 327 -10.67 -52.17 14.92
CA ARG A 327 -10.14 -52.50 13.60
C ARG A 327 -9.65 -53.95 13.48
N SER A 328 -9.56 -54.69 14.58
CA SER A 328 -8.93 -56.02 14.61
C SER A 328 -9.72 -57.09 13.86
N GLN A 329 -11.02 -56.88 13.68
CA GLN A 329 -11.94 -57.84 13.06
C GLN A 329 -12.50 -57.39 11.70
N ASP A 330 -12.15 -56.21 11.19
CA ASP A 330 -12.78 -55.61 9.98
C ASP A 330 -12.95 -56.61 8.81
N PRO A 331 -11.92 -57.36 8.39
CA PRO A 331 -12.04 -58.26 7.24
C PRO A 331 -12.88 -59.51 7.51
N ARG A 332 -13.13 -59.85 8.79
CA ARG A 332 -13.73 -61.12 9.24
C ARG A 332 -15.06 -60.93 9.97
N ARG A 333 -15.57 -59.71 10.06
CA ARG A 333 -16.84 -59.44 10.73
C ARG A 333 -18.01 -60.14 10.05
N THR A 334 -18.82 -60.79 10.88
CA THR A 334 -20.05 -61.49 10.47
C THR A 334 -21.30 -60.91 11.13
N ASP A 335 -21.16 -59.88 11.96
CA ASP A 335 -22.24 -59.23 12.70
C ASP A 335 -22.91 -58.08 11.92
N ILE A 336 -22.53 -57.88 10.66
CA ILE A 336 -22.97 -56.76 9.81
C ILE A 336 -23.33 -57.26 8.40
N ASP A 337 -24.33 -56.64 7.77
CA ASP A 337 -24.72 -56.93 6.37
C ASP A 337 -24.05 -55.96 5.38
N THR A 338 -23.83 -54.72 5.80
CA THR A 338 -23.27 -53.64 4.96
C THR A 338 -22.62 -52.58 5.85
N GLN A 339 -21.73 -51.76 5.28
CA GLN A 339 -20.99 -50.74 6.03
C GLN A 339 -20.77 -49.45 5.26
N LEU A 340 -20.48 -48.36 5.96
CA LEU A 340 -19.95 -47.13 5.38
C LEU A 340 -19.22 -46.28 6.42
N PRO A 341 -18.26 -45.42 6.01
CA PRO A 341 -17.76 -44.38 6.90
C PRO A 341 -18.85 -43.35 7.21
N MET A 342 -18.79 -42.76 8.39
CA MET A 342 -19.83 -41.84 8.84
C MET A 342 -19.96 -40.58 7.97
N GLY A 343 -18.85 -40.07 7.41
CA GLY A 343 -18.90 -38.94 6.47
C GLY A 343 -19.70 -39.21 5.19
N ASP A 344 -19.78 -40.48 4.76
CA ASP A 344 -20.52 -40.86 3.55
C ASP A 344 -22.04 -40.90 3.78
N LEU A 345 -22.52 -40.78 5.03
CA LEU A 345 -23.96 -40.59 5.29
C LEU A 345 -24.49 -39.37 4.56
N PHE A 346 -23.74 -38.26 4.53
CA PHE A 346 -24.17 -37.04 3.86
C PHE A 346 -24.22 -37.22 2.33
N ARG A 347 -23.39 -38.08 1.76
CA ARG A 347 -23.44 -38.38 0.32
C ARG A 347 -24.80 -38.91 -0.11
N PHE A 348 -25.41 -39.77 0.71
CA PHE A 348 -26.64 -40.47 0.35
C PHE A 348 -27.89 -39.83 0.97
N LEU A 349 -27.79 -39.35 2.20
CA LEU A 349 -28.90 -38.79 2.96
C LEU A 349 -28.98 -37.27 2.86
N ARG A 350 -27.91 -36.60 2.39
CA ARG A 350 -27.84 -35.13 2.26
C ARG A 350 -27.47 -34.65 0.85
N PRO A 351 -28.20 -35.04 -0.21
CA PRO A 351 -27.85 -34.70 -1.59
C PRO A 351 -28.04 -33.21 -1.95
N ASN A 352 -28.83 -32.46 -1.18
CA ASN A 352 -29.11 -31.04 -1.40
C ASN A 352 -29.45 -30.33 -0.08
N LEU A 353 -29.45 -29.00 -0.05
CA LEU A 353 -29.71 -28.24 1.18
C LEU A 353 -31.08 -28.51 1.83
N ALA A 354 -32.12 -28.85 1.05
CA ALA A 354 -33.46 -29.12 1.58
C ALA A 354 -33.50 -30.39 2.45
N SER A 355 -32.60 -31.34 2.22
CA SER A 355 -32.53 -32.61 2.98
C SER A 355 -32.06 -32.47 4.43
N PHE A 356 -31.59 -31.29 4.86
CA PHE A 356 -31.18 -31.05 6.24
C PHE A 356 -32.34 -30.64 7.17
N ASN A 357 -33.55 -30.38 6.63
CA ASN A 357 -34.77 -30.09 7.39
C ASN A 357 -34.63 -28.98 8.46
N GLY A 358 -33.77 -27.98 8.22
CA GLY A 358 -33.58 -26.84 9.12
C GLY A 358 -32.67 -27.09 10.33
N GLY A 359 -32.02 -28.26 10.42
CA GLY A 359 -30.99 -28.56 11.42
C GLY A 359 -31.46 -28.46 12.88
N PRO A 360 -32.47 -29.23 13.30
CA PRO A 360 -32.89 -29.26 14.71
C PRO A 360 -31.76 -29.83 15.59
N PRO A 361 -31.77 -29.52 16.90
CA PRO A 361 -30.89 -30.19 17.85
C PRO A 361 -31.08 -31.71 17.78
N TYR A 362 -29.99 -32.46 17.69
CA TYR A 362 -30.00 -33.92 17.51
C TYR A 362 -29.20 -34.66 18.59
N LEU A 363 -28.53 -33.93 19.48
CA LEU A 363 -27.91 -34.49 20.67
C LEU A 363 -28.66 -34.05 21.93
N VAL A 364 -28.86 -34.99 22.84
CA VAL A 364 -29.64 -34.82 24.07
C VAL A 364 -28.68 -34.95 25.26
N PRO A 365 -28.25 -33.84 25.90
CA PRO A 365 -27.46 -33.89 27.12
C PRO A 365 -28.27 -34.46 28.30
N ASP A 366 -27.59 -34.85 29.37
CA ASP A 366 -28.24 -35.31 30.60
C ASP A 366 -29.02 -34.15 31.28
N PRO A 367 -30.35 -34.27 31.45
CA PRO A 367 -31.17 -33.21 32.04
C PRO A 367 -30.78 -32.84 33.47
N GLU A 368 -30.39 -33.80 34.32
CA GLU A 368 -30.01 -33.53 35.71
C GLU A 368 -28.71 -32.73 35.78
N ARG A 369 -27.77 -33.03 34.88
CA ARG A 369 -26.52 -32.26 34.76
C ARG A 369 -26.76 -30.86 34.24
N ILE A 370 -27.70 -30.67 33.30
CA ILE A 370 -28.08 -29.34 32.81
C ILE A 370 -28.58 -28.48 33.96
N ASP A 371 -29.46 -29.00 34.82
CA ASP A 371 -30.00 -28.25 35.94
C ASP A 371 -28.93 -27.89 36.97
N ARG A 372 -28.01 -28.82 37.26
CA ARG A 372 -26.80 -28.53 38.05
C ARG A 372 -25.97 -27.39 37.45
N TRP A 373 -25.76 -27.39 36.14
CA TRP A 373 -25.01 -26.33 35.46
C TRP A 373 -25.73 -24.99 35.48
N ARG A 374 -27.05 -24.96 35.34
CA ARG A 374 -27.84 -23.73 35.46
C ARG A 374 -27.66 -23.08 36.83
N GLU A 375 -27.68 -23.87 37.90
CA GLU A 375 -27.44 -23.39 39.26
C GLU A 375 -26.01 -22.82 39.40
N ARG A 376 -25.00 -23.56 38.94
CA ARG A 376 -23.59 -23.13 38.98
C ARG A 376 -23.35 -21.84 38.19
N LEU A 377 -23.93 -21.73 37.00
CA LEU A 377 -23.80 -20.54 36.17
C LEU A 377 -24.55 -19.35 36.77
N ALA A 378 -25.72 -19.57 37.39
CA ALA A 378 -26.46 -18.51 38.10
C ALA A 378 -25.64 -17.90 39.25
N ALA A 379 -24.83 -18.71 39.94
CA ALA A 379 -23.96 -18.25 41.03
C ALA A 379 -22.85 -17.26 40.58
N LEU A 380 -22.60 -17.12 39.27
CA LEU A 380 -21.63 -16.14 38.74
C LEU A 380 -22.12 -14.67 38.85
N GLY A 381 -23.39 -14.46 39.18
CA GLY A 381 -24.00 -13.13 39.34
C GLY A 381 -24.97 -12.75 38.20
N PRO A 382 -25.56 -11.54 38.25
CA PRO A 382 -26.53 -11.10 37.25
C PRO A 382 -25.85 -10.83 35.90
N GLY A 383 -26.44 -11.29 34.79
CA GLY A 383 -25.81 -11.16 33.46
C GLY A 383 -26.15 -12.35 32.56
N SER A 384 -25.99 -12.21 31.24
CA SER A 384 -26.10 -13.37 30.35
C SER A 384 -24.82 -14.21 30.44
N LYS A 385 -24.96 -15.53 30.38
CA LYS A 385 -23.87 -16.51 30.52
C LYS A 385 -23.39 -16.93 29.15
N VAL A 386 -22.24 -16.41 28.75
CA VAL A 386 -21.70 -16.55 27.39
C VAL A 386 -20.46 -17.42 27.42
N GLY A 387 -20.52 -18.60 26.81
CA GLY A 387 -19.34 -19.43 26.58
C GLY A 387 -18.45 -18.82 25.51
N ILE A 388 -17.13 -18.91 25.66
CA ILE A 388 -16.18 -18.44 24.65
C ILE A 388 -15.06 -19.45 24.37
N GLY A 389 -14.81 -19.71 23.09
CA GLY A 389 -13.65 -20.43 22.56
C GLY A 389 -12.96 -19.61 21.46
N TRP A 390 -11.64 -19.69 21.32
CA TRP A 390 -10.89 -18.76 20.46
C TRP A 390 -9.78 -19.38 19.61
N ARG A 391 -9.44 -20.66 19.82
CA ARG A 391 -8.47 -21.42 19.01
C ARG A 391 -8.85 -22.89 18.85
N SER A 392 -8.28 -23.52 17.83
CA SER A 392 -8.37 -24.97 17.63
C SER A 392 -7.07 -25.67 18.07
N GLY A 393 -7.19 -26.88 18.60
CA GLY A 393 -6.03 -27.74 18.89
C GLY A 393 -5.36 -28.37 17.66
N MET A 394 -5.96 -28.27 16.47
CA MET A 394 -5.39 -28.79 15.22
C MET A 394 -4.61 -27.67 14.51
N ALA A 395 -3.28 -27.70 14.62
CA ALA A 395 -2.35 -26.68 14.12
C ALA A 395 -2.00 -26.82 12.62
N GLY A 396 -2.99 -27.08 11.76
CA GLY A 396 -2.77 -27.07 10.31
C GLY A 396 -2.61 -25.63 9.79
N ALA A 397 -1.72 -25.41 8.82
CA ALA A 397 -1.44 -24.09 8.24
C ALA A 397 -2.67 -23.38 7.62
N GLN A 398 -3.65 -24.15 7.15
CA GLN A 398 -4.94 -23.64 6.68
C GLN A 398 -5.83 -23.21 7.87
N ARG A 399 -5.78 -23.98 8.96
CA ARG A 399 -6.64 -23.83 10.13
C ARG A 399 -6.20 -22.67 11.02
N ILE A 400 -4.90 -22.38 11.10
CA ILE A 400 -4.37 -21.24 11.88
C ILE A 400 -4.89 -19.89 11.36
N LEU A 401 -5.25 -19.79 10.07
CA LEU A 401 -5.86 -18.58 9.51
C LEU A 401 -7.16 -18.21 10.22
N HIS A 402 -7.95 -19.19 10.64
CA HIS A 402 -9.20 -18.99 11.36
C HIS A 402 -8.99 -18.46 12.79
N PHE A 403 -7.77 -18.62 13.34
CA PHE A 403 -7.48 -18.38 14.76
C PHE A 403 -6.28 -17.44 15.03
N ARG A 404 -5.89 -16.63 14.03
CA ARG A 404 -4.87 -15.59 14.20
C ARG A 404 -5.21 -14.71 15.41
N ASN A 405 -4.20 -14.36 16.22
CA ASN A 405 -4.30 -13.54 17.45
C ASN A 405 -5.13 -14.08 18.63
N GLY A 406 -5.78 -15.24 18.50
CA GLY A 406 -6.47 -15.91 19.61
C GLY A 406 -7.58 -15.07 20.27
N ILE A 407 -7.57 -14.99 21.60
CA ILE A 407 -8.61 -14.33 22.39
C ILE A 407 -8.63 -12.81 22.26
N ASP A 408 -7.49 -12.20 21.89
CA ASP A 408 -7.35 -10.75 21.80
C ASP A 408 -8.19 -10.11 20.69
N ASP A 409 -8.55 -10.87 19.66
CA ASP A 409 -9.50 -10.42 18.63
C ASP A 409 -10.89 -10.11 19.22
N GLY A 410 -11.23 -10.71 20.36
CA GLY A 410 -12.50 -10.54 21.07
C GLY A 410 -12.59 -9.33 21.99
N ALA A 411 -11.58 -8.43 22.01
CA ALA A 411 -11.51 -7.31 22.96
C ALA A 411 -12.78 -6.43 23.04
N ALA A 412 -13.54 -6.30 21.95
CA ALA A 412 -14.79 -5.55 21.95
C ALA A 412 -15.89 -6.19 22.81
N LEU A 413 -15.93 -7.53 22.91
CA LEU A 413 -16.90 -8.26 23.72
C LEU A 413 -16.72 -7.96 25.21
N PHE A 414 -15.46 -7.87 25.64
CA PHE A 414 -15.08 -7.70 27.04
C PHE A 414 -15.38 -6.30 27.60
N ARG A 415 -15.77 -5.34 26.75
CA ARG A 415 -16.23 -4.00 27.15
C ARG A 415 -17.73 -3.95 27.51
N LEU A 416 -18.41 -5.09 27.52
CA LEU A 416 -19.84 -5.23 27.82
C LEU A 416 -20.02 -5.93 29.18
N PRO A 417 -19.96 -5.17 30.31
CA PRO A 417 -20.01 -5.73 31.67
C PRO A 417 -21.31 -6.46 32.01
N GLU A 418 -22.38 -6.35 31.19
CA GLU A 418 -23.63 -7.08 31.38
C GLU A 418 -23.55 -8.57 30.98
N PHE A 419 -22.44 -9.00 30.37
CA PHE A 419 -22.21 -10.37 29.90
C PHE A 419 -21.08 -11.05 30.69
N MET A 420 -21.36 -12.24 31.22
CA MET A 420 -20.40 -13.03 31.98
C MET A 420 -19.80 -14.09 31.06
N PHE A 421 -18.50 -13.98 30.81
CA PHE A 421 -17.80 -14.87 29.89
C PHE A 421 -17.24 -16.09 30.62
N VAL A 422 -17.63 -17.29 30.14
CA VAL A 422 -17.14 -18.59 30.62
C VAL A 422 -16.15 -19.13 29.60
N ALA A 423 -14.90 -19.36 30.01
CA ALA A 423 -13.87 -19.91 29.14
C ALA A 423 -14.14 -21.39 28.88
N LEU A 424 -14.37 -21.75 27.60
CA LEU A 424 -14.60 -23.12 27.14
C LEU A 424 -13.54 -23.55 26.11
N GLN A 425 -12.34 -22.98 26.23
CA GLN A 425 -11.19 -23.31 25.39
C GLN A 425 -10.47 -24.53 25.96
N TYR A 426 -10.45 -25.62 25.21
CA TYR A 426 -9.68 -26.82 25.56
C TYR A 426 -8.17 -26.65 25.30
N GLY A 427 -7.37 -27.44 26.04
CA GLY A 427 -5.90 -27.40 26.03
C GLY A 427 -5.31 -26.32 26.94
N GLN A 428 -3.97 -26.23 27.01
CA GLN A 428 -3.25 -25.28 27.87
C GLN A 428 -3.55 -23.82 27.46
N SER A 429 -4.40 -23.13 28.20
CA SER A 429 -4.93 -21.80 27.84
C SER A 429 -4.86 -20.78 28.98
N GLU A 430 -4.36 -21.19 30.14
CA GLU A 430 -4.34 -20.42 31.39
C GLU A 430 -3.49 -19.14 31.24
N ALA A 431 -2.37 -19.22 30.52
CA ALA A 431 -1.52 -18.08 30.24
C ALA A 431 -2.21 -17.04 29.33
N GLU A 432 -2.92 -17.52 28.30
CA GLU A 432 -3.68 -16.68 27.37
C GLU A 432 -4.85 -15.98 28.09
N ILE A 433 -5.58 -16.73 28.93
CA ILE A 433 -6.65 -16.21 29.77
C ILE A 433 -6.12 -15.13 30.72
N ALA A 434 -5.07 -15.43 31.49
CA ALA A 434 -4.51 -14.48 32.45
C ALA A 434 -3.99 -13.21 31.76
N GLN A 435 -3.46 -13.34 30.54
CA GLN A 435 -3.08 -12.20 29.71
C GLN A 435 -4.29 -11.37 29.30
N ALA A 436 -5.37 -12.00 28.83
CA ALA A 436 -6.59 -11.31 28.44
C ALA A 436 -7.25 -10.59 29.63
N GLU A 437 -7.30 -11.22 30.80
CA GLU A 437 -7.85 -10.62 32.03
C GLU A 437 -7.05 -9.37 32.44
N ARG A 438 -5.71 -9.45 32.43
CA ARG A 438 -4.83 -8.30 32.72
C ARG A 438 -4.97 -7.18 31.69
N LYS A 439 -5.04 -7.53 30.41
CA LYS A 439 -5.00 -6.58 29.30
C LYS A 439 -6.34 -5.86 29.10
N HIS A 440 -7.44 -6.58 29.23
CA HIS A 440 -8.78 -6.07 28.91
C HIS A 440 -9.64 -5.80 30.16
N GLY A 441 -9.14 -6.11 31.36
CA GLY A 441 -9.88 -5.88 32.61
C GLY A 441 -11.14 -6.73 32.75
N VAL A 442 -11.19 -7.87 32.06
CA VAL A 442 -12.31 -8.82 32.10
C VAL A 442 -12.03 -9.96 33.07
N ARG A 443 -13.08 -10.60 33.57
CA ARG A 443 -12.98 -11.88 34.28
C ARG A 443 -13.50 -13.00 33.38
N LEU A 444 -12.66 -14.00 33.12
CA LEU A 444 -13.03 -15.20 32.37
C LEU A 444 -13.25 -16.34 33.36
N HIS A 445 -14.51 -16.68 33.59
CA HIS A 445 -14.92 -17.71 34.53
C HIS A 445 -14.51 -19.10 34.02
N ARG A 446 -13.99 -19.93 34.91
CA ARG A 446 -13.48 -21.28 34.62
C ARG A 446 -13.92 -22.24 35.72
N PHE A 447 -14.01 -23.52 35.37
CA PHE A 447 -14.44 -24.59 36.26
C PHE A 447 -13.43 -25.73 36.17
N ASP A 448 -12.61 -25.89 37.21
CA ASP A 448 -11.47 -26.83 37.21
C ASP A 448 -11.91 -28.31 37.17
N ASP A 449 -13.16 -28.58 37.49
CA ASP A 449 -13.80 -29.90 37.46
C ASP A 449 -14.48 -30.24 36.12
N LEU A 450 -14.48 -29.33 35.15
CA LEU A 450 -15.03 -29.56 33.81
C LEU A 450 -13.92 -29.94 32.83
N ASP A 451 -13.90 -31.20 32.40
CA ASP A 451 -12.99 -31.66 31.35
C ASP A 451 -13.54 -31.29 29.96
N LEU A 452 -12.93 -30.28 29.33
CA LEU A 452 -13.32 -29.76 28.02
C LEU A 452 -12.90 -30.65 26.84
N PHE A 453 -12.13 -31.73 27.07
CA PHE A 453 -11.54 -32.56 26.02
C PHE A 453 -11.96 -34.03 26.06
N ASP A 454 -11.99 -34.67 27.23
CA ASP A 454 -12.31 -36.10 27.37
C ASP A 454 -13.75 -36.37 27.82
N ASP A 455 -14.37 -35.51 28.65
CA ASP A 455 -15.76 -35.65 29.10
C ASP A 455 -16.74 -34.78 28.29
N LEU A 456 -17.00 -35.21 27.05
CA LEU A 456 -17.89 -34.48 26.15
C LEU A 456 -19.37 -34.54 26.59
N ASP A 457 -19.74 -35.48 27.44
CA ASP A 457 -21.11 -35.59 27.97
C ASP A 457 -21.37 -34.51 29.02
N GLU A 458 -20.41 -34.29 29.92
CA GLU A 458 -20.44 -33.19 30.88
C GLU A 458 -20.37 -31.82 30.18
N LEU A 459 -19.50 -31.69 29.15
CA LEU A 459 -19.43 -30.48 28.34
C LEU A 459 -20.75 -30.18 27.61
N ALA A 460 -21.43 -31.20 27.08
CA ALA A 460 -22.73 -31.04 26.42
C ALA A 460 -23.78 -30.46 27.39
N ALA A 461 -23.79 -30.93 28.64
CA ALA A 461 -24.68 -30.40 29.67
C ALA A 461 -24.34 -28.95 30.05
N ALA A 462 -23.05 -28.61 30.18
CA ALA A 462 -22.60 -27.24 30.43
C ALA A 462 -23.01 -26.29 29.29
N LEU A 463 -22.81 -26.71 28.03
CA LEU A 463 -23.18 -25.94 26.84
C LEU A 463 -24.70 -25.70 26.78
N ALA A 464 -25.52 -26.70 27.07
CA ALA A 464 -26.98 -26.57 27.07
C ALA A 464 -27.54 -25.68 28.21
N ALA A 465 -26.73 -25.39 29.23
CA ALA A 465 -27.05 -24.48 30.32
C ALA A 465 -26.68 -23.00 30.04
N LEU A 466 -25.88 -22.72 29.00
CA LEU A 466 -25.48 -21.36 28.62
C LEU A 466 -26.61 -20.62 27.88
N ASP A 467 -26.55 -19.29 27.89
CA ASP A 467 -27.41 -18.44 27.07
C ASP A 467 -26.91 -18.36 25.62
N LEU A 468 -25.59 -18.34 25.43
CA LEU A 468 -24.94 -18.20 24.12
C LEU A 468 -23.53 -18.82 24.15
N MET A 469 -23.12 -19.42 23.03
CA MET A 469 -21.72 -19.80 22.76
C MET A 469 -21.14 -18.86 21.70
N ILE A 470 -19.95 -18.32 21.92
CA ILE A 470 -19.20 -17.54 20.92
C ILE A 470 -17.89 -18.27 20.61
N GLY A 471 -17.62 -18.56 19.33
CA GLY A 471 -16.40 -19.28 18.98
C GLY A 471 -15.95 -19.14 17.54
N GLY A 472 -15.12 -20.09 17.12
CA GLY A 472 -14.56 -20.14 15.77
C GLY A 472 -15.00 -21.39 15.02
N PRO A 473 -14.90 -21.37 13.69
CA PRO A 473 -15.47 -22.43 12.88
C PRO A 473 -14.64 -23.70 13.04
N GLY A 474 -15.31 -24.86 13.05
CA GLY A 474 -14.62 -26.14 12.99
C GLY A 474 -14.20 -26.76 14.34
N THR A 475 -14.46 -26.15 15.50
CA THR A 475 -14.10 -26.77 16.80
C THR A 475 -15.18 -27.74 17.29
N ALA A 476 -14.78 -28.79 18.01
CA ALA A 476 -15.72 -29.76 18.58
C ALA A 476 -16.68 -29.10 19.58
N THR A 477 -16.21 -28.15 20.39
CA THR A 477 -17.04 -27.38 21.33
C THR A 477 -18.14 -26.58 20.61
N ASP A 478 -17.78 -25.89 19.53
CA ASP A 478 -18.73 -25.08 18.74
C ASP A 478 -19.75 -25.96 17.99
N MET A 479 -19.31 -27.11 17.45
CA MET A 479 -20.19 -28.09 16.82
C MET A 479 -21.14 -28.72 17.82
N LEU A 480 -20.64 -29.08 19.00
CA LEU A 480 -21.44 -29.66 20.09
C LEU A 480 -22.50 -28.67 20.58
N ALA A 481 -22.15 -27.38 20.72
CA ALA A 481 -23.10 -26.33 21.12
C ALA A 481 -24.29 -26.24 20.15
N GLY A 482 -24.03 -26.27 18.84
CA GLY A 482 -25.08 -26.32 17.82
C GLY A 482 -25.91 -27.61 17.89
N ALA A 483 -25.26 -28.76 18.07
CA ALA A 483 -25.90 -30.07 18.10
C ALA A 483 -26.86 -30.27 19.29
N VAL A 484 -26.56 -29.65 20.44
CA VAL A 484 -27.42 -29.66 21.65
C VAL A 484 -28.44 -28.51 21.66
N GLY A 485 -28.42 -27.63 20.66
CA GLY A 485 -29.39 -26.54 20.49
C GLY A 485 -29.08 -25.27 21.26
N THR A 486 -27.85 -25.10 21.76
CA THR A 486 -27.40 -23.82 22.32
C THR A 486 -27.25 -22.80 21.18
N PRO A 487 -27.79 -21.58 21.32
CA PRO A 487 -27.47 -20.49 20.40
C PRO A 487 -25.96 -20.32 20.28
N SER A 488 -25.43 -20.31 19.05
CA SER A 488 -23.98 -20.23 18.84
C SER A 488 -23.62 -19.20 17.77
N TRP A 489 -22.68 -18.32 18.06
CA TRP A 489 -22.20 -17.28 17.17
C TRP A 489 -20.75 -17.54 16.81
N GLN A 490 -20.49 -17.78 15.53
CA GLN A 490 -19.15 -18.19 15.08
C GLN A 490 -18.56 -17.14 14.16
N THR A 491 -17.31 -16.77 14.42
CA THR A 491 -16.51 -16.04 13.43
C THR A 491 -16.25 -16.95 12.23
N TYR A 492 -16.22 -16.41 11.03
CA TYR A 492 -16.24 -17.24 9.83
C TYR A 492 -15.40 -16.67 8.67
N LEU A 493 -14.48 -17.46 8.11
CA LEU A 493 -13.70 -17.03 6.95
C LEU A 493 -14.51 -17.26 5.66
N ALA A 494 -15.05 -16.18 5.10
CA ALA A 494 -16.08 -16.21 4.05
C ALA A 494 -15.66 -16.95 2.77
N ASP A 495 -14.37 -16.92 2.44
CA ASP A 495 -13.86 -17.37 1.15
C ASP A 495 -13.33 -18.82 1.17
N ALA A 496 -13.26 -19.49 2.33
CA ALA A 496 -12.45 -20.71 2.44
C ALA A 496 -12.96 -21.75 3.46
N HIS A 497 -14.27 -22.02 3.55
CA HIS A 497 -14.74 -23.03 4.50
C HIS A 497 -16.01 -23.77 4.02
N TRP A 498 -15.93 -25.11 3.95
CA TRP A 498 -16.90 -25.94 3.23
C TRP A 498 -18.23 -26.15 3.95
N ASP A 499 -18.27 -25.95 5.26
CA ASP A 499 -19.36 -26.31 6.16
C ASP A 499 -20.69 -25.61 5.93
N ARG A 500 -20.69 -24.42 5.31
CA ARG A 500 -21.92 -23.75 4.89
C ARG A 500 -22.62 -24.45 3.74
N LEU A 501 -21.92 -25.33 3.04
CA LEU A 501 -22.44 -26.05 1.86
C LEU A 501 -23.06 -25.09 0.82
N GLY A 502 -22.47 -23.89 0.65
CA GLY A 502 -22.97 -22.83 -0.23
C GLY A 502 -24.15 -22.01 0.31
N SER A 503 -24.53 -22.16 1.57
CA SER A 503 -25.65 -21.44 2.20
C SER A 503 -25.20 -20.27 3.11
N GLU A 504 -26.16 -19.52 3.69
CA GLU A 504 -25.88 -18.41 4.61
C GLU A 504 -25.51 -18.85 6.05
N GLY A 505 -25.87 -20.08 6.42
CA GLY A 505 -25.67 -20.64 7.77
C GLY A 505 -25.12 -22.06 7.73
N LEU A 506 -25.15 -22.77 8.86
CA LEU A 506 -24.79 -24.19 8.92
C LEU A 506 -26.05 -25.05 8.72
N PRO A 507 -26.14 -25.86 7.64
CA PRO A 507 -27.38 -26.60 7.34
C PRO A 507 -27.81 -27.58 8.44
N TRP A 508 -26.85 -28.13 9.19
CA TRP A 508 -27.09 -29.07 10.30
C TRP A 508 -27.24 -28.38 11.67
N SER A 509 -27.19 -27.05 11.76
CA SER A 509 -27.31 -26.31 13.02
C SER A 509 -28.11 -25.02 12.85
N GLY A 510 -29.42 -25.09 13.08
CA GLY A 510 -30.33 -23.96 12.96
C GLY A 510 -30.18 -22.89 14.05
N SER A 511 -29.44 -23.18 15.13
CA SER A 511 -29.14 -22.23 16.23
C SER A 511 -27.82 -21.47 16.02
N THR A 512 -27.08 -21.76 14.94
CA THR A 512 -25.79 -21.11 14.66
C THR A 512 -25.95 -19.89 13.76
N ARG A 513 -25.39 -18.76 14.19
CA ARG A 513 -25.22 -17.54 13.39
C ARG A 513 -23.75 -17.35 13.02
N LEU A 514 -23.48 -17.11 11.74
CA LEU A 514 -22.12 -16.90 11.24
C LEU A 514 -21.83 -15.41 11.08
N PHE A 515 -20.61 -15.01 11.43
CA PHE A 515 -20.10 -13.64 11.31
C PHE A 515 -18.89 -13.64 10.37
N PRO A 516 -19.11 -13.33 9.07
CA PRO A 516 -18.09 -13.49 8.05
C PRO A 516 -17.00 -12.41 8.11
N TRP A 517 -15.77 -12.79 7.79
CA TRP A 517 -14.62 -11.93 7.50
C TRP A 517 -13.81 -12.55 6.36
N ARG A 518 -12.93 -11.77 5.71
CA ARG A 518 -12.11 -12.22 4.57
C ARG A 518 -10.64 -12.39 4.93
N TRP A 519 -9.88 -13.15 4.14
CA TRP A 519 -8.47 -13.47 4.43
C TRP A 519 -7.56 -12.25 4.56
N ASN A 520 -7.91 -11.15 3.87
CA ASN A 520 -7.20 -9.86 3.89
C ASN A 520 -7.78 -8.88 4.93
N GLU A 521 -8.75 -9.30 5.73
CA GLU A 521 -9.33 -8.54 6.81
C GLU A 521 -8.84 -9.06 8.17
N SER A 522 -8.90 -8.22 9.20
CA SER A 522 -8.71 -8.69 10.57
C SER A 522 -9.97 -9.43 11.04
N ARG A 523 -9.81 -10.62 11.62
CA ARG A 523 -10.90 -11.35 12.30
C ARG A 523 -11.55 -10.52 13.42
N LYS A 524 -10.83 -9.55 14.00
CA LYS A 524 -11.40 -8.53 14.90
C LYS A 524 -12.67 -7.89 14.34
N LYS A 525 -12.77 -7.70 13.01
CA LYS A 525 -13.97 -7.16 12.35
C LYS A 525 -15.21 -8.03 12.60
N ALA A 526 -15.06 -9.36 12.54
CA ALA A 526 -16.15 -10.29 12.86
C ALA A 526 -16.56 -10.17 14.33
N PHE A 527 -15.59 -10.09 15.26
CA PHE A 527 -15.90 -9.87 16.68
C PHE A 527 -16.54 -8.53 16.98
N ASP A 528 -16.15 -7.46 16.29
CA ASP A 528 -16.80 -6.16 16.41
C ASP A 528 -18.28 -6.25 15.99
N GLN A 529 -18.60 -7.04 14.96
CA GLN A 529 -19.99 -7.32 14.57
C GLN A 529 -20.73 -8.19 15.61
N ILE A 530 -20.05 -9.18 16.20
CA ILE A 530 -20.58 -9.99 17.29
C ILE A 530 -20.91 -9.10 18.50
N ALA A 531 -20.02 -8.18 18.88
CA ALA A 531 -20.26 -7.23 19.98
C ALA A 531 -21.50 -6.36 19.73
N LEU A 532 -21.68 -5.87 18.50
CA LEU A 532 -22.88 -5.12 18.10
C LEU A 532 -24.15 -5.99 18.16
N ALA A 533 -24.08 -7.24 17.71
CA ALA A 533 -25.21 -8.16 17.81
C ALA A 533 -25.52 -8.51 19.27
N LEU A 534 -24.49 -8.60 20.13
CA LEU A 534 -24.63 -8.93 21.55
C LEU A 534 -25.42 -7.84 22.30
N ALA A 535 -25.29 -6.58 21.91
CA ALA A 535 -26.11 -5.47 22.41
C ALA A 535 -27.62 -5.68 22.18
N GLU A 536 -27.98 -6.36 21.09
CA GLU A 536 -29.35 -6.66 20.71
C GLU A 536 -29.80 -8.05 21.20
N PHE A 537 -28.94 -8.80 21.88
CA PHE A 537 -29.23 -10.16 22.34
C PHE A 537 -30.31 -10.18 23.44
N ARG A 538 -31.17 -11.21 23.42
CA ARG A 538 -32.19 -11.48 24.44
C ARG A 538 -31.94 -12.87 25.05
N PRO A 539 -31.80 -13.00 26.37
CA PRO A 539 -31.75 -14.31 27.03
C PRO A 539 -33.03 -15.10 26.72
N GLY A 540 -32.89 -16.36 26.29
CA GLY A 540 -34.01 -17.25 25.94
C GLY A 540 -34.44 -17.27 24.47
N GLU A 541 -33.86 -16.44 23.59
CA GLU A 541 -34.03 -16.56 22.13
C GLU A 541 -33.12 -17.67 21.58
N GLY A 542 -33.69 -18.72 20.97
CA GLY A 542 -32.93 -19.58 20.04
C GLY A 542 -32.90 -21.09 20.27
N ARG A 543 -33.82 -21.68 21.06
CA ARG A 543 -33.88 -23.17 21.17
C ARG A 543 -34.49 -23.91 19.95
N ALA A 544 -34.98 -23.20 18.91
CA ALA A 544 -35.22 -23.64 17.51
C ALA A 544 -35.83 -22.46 16.68
N PRO A 545 -35.93 -22.55 15.33
CA PRO A 545 -35.33 -21.60 14.39
C PRO A 545 -35.72 -20.13 14.67
N ILE A 546 -34.71 -19.25 14.72
CA ILE A 546 -34.76 -17.83 15.13
C ILE A 546 -36.08 -17.14 14.70
N PRO A 547 -37.08 -17.02 15.60
CA PRO A 547 -38.27 -16.22 15.37
C PRO A 547 -37.97 -14.74 15.64
N LYS A 548 -38.73 -13.83 15.02
CA LYS A 548 -38.60 -12.38 15.23
C LYS A 548 -38.86 -11.98 16.70
N PRO A 549 -38.12 -11.01 17.26
CA PRO A 549 -38.15 -10.66 18.69
C PRO A 549 -39.51 -10.14 19.17
N THR A 550 -39.95 -10.57 20.35
CA THR A 550 -41.10 -9.98 21.08
C THR A 550 -40.76 -9.41 22.46
N ALA A 551 -39.52 -9.62 22.97
CA ALA A 551 -39.06 -9.09 24.25
C ALA A 551 -38.15 -7.86 24.09
N PRO A 552 -38.26 -6.83 24.95
CA PRO A 552 -37.43 -5.63 24.85
C PRO A 552 -35.98 -5.91 25.25
N PRO A 553 -35.03 -5.12 24.74
CA PRO A 553 -33.63 -5.20 25.13
C PRO A 553 -33.35 -5.07 26.59
N ARG A 554 -32.34 -5.82 27.04
CA ARG A 554 -31.69 -5.52 28.30
C ARG A 554 -31.13 -4.09 28.20
N PRO A 555 -31.44 -3.21 29.15
CA PRO A 555 -30.88 -1.86 29.16
C PRO A 555 -29.37 -1.95 29.34
N LEU A 556 -28.63 -1.24 28.49
CA LEU A 556 -27.17 -1.16 28.52
C LEU A 556 -26.74 0.05 29.36
N GLY A 557 -25.65 -0.09 30.11
CA GLY A 557 -25.03 1.03 30.83
C GLY A 557 -24.29 2.00 29.89
N ALA A 558 -23.93 3.17 30.42
CA ALA A 558 -23.22 4.22 29.67
C ALA A 558 -21.91 3.71 29.03
N THR A 559 -21.15 2.86 29.73
CA THR A 559 -19.91 2.24 29.23
C THR A 559 -20.15 1.34 28.01
N SER A 560 -21.19 0.49 28.04
CA SER A 560 -21.53 -0.40 26.93
C SER A 560 -22.03 0.40 25.72
N LEU A 561 -22.91 1.38 25.95
CA LEU A 561 -23.41 2.28 24.91
C LEU A 561 -22.28 3.05 24.22
N GLN A 562 -21.31 3.54 24.99
CA GLN A 562 -20.09 4.16 24.48
C GLN A 562 -19.27 3.22 23.61
N ALA A 563 -18.98 2.01 24.10
CA ALA A 563 -18.15 1.05 23.36
C ALA A 563 -18.80 0.69 22.01
N LEU A 564 -20.12 0.54 21.97
CA LEU A 564 -20.89 0.29 20.75
C LEU A 564 -20.90 1.51 19.82
N ALA A 565 -21.07 2.71 20.36
CA ALA A 565 -21.01 3.95 19.60
C ALA A 565 -19.64 4.12 18.92
N GLU A 566 -18.55 3.82 19.62
CA GLU A 566 -17.20 3.83 19.06
C GLU A 566 -17.02 2.81 17.94
N LEU A 567 -17.59 1.61 18.06
CA LEU A 567 -17.56 0.60 16.99
C LEU A 567 -18.30 1.09 15.73
N HIS A 568 -19.47 1.71 15.89
CA HIS A 568 -20.18 2.30 14.77
C HIS A 568 -19.43 3.48 14.15
N HIS A 569 -18.85 4.35 14.97
CA HIS A 569 -18.05 5.48 14.52
C HIS A 569 -16.83 5.00 13.72
N LYS A 570 -16.05 4.06 14.25
CA LYS A 570 -14.89 3.47 13.56
C LYS A 570 -15.26 2.75 12.26
N ALA A 571 -16.47 2.19 12.20
CA ALA A 571 -17.01 1.56 11.00
C ALA A 571 -17.57 2.57 9.97
N GLY A 572 -17.37 3.88 10.16
CA GLY A 572 -17.87 4.92 9.26
C GLY A 572 -19.40 5.07 9.26
N ARG A 573 -20.06 4.71 10.36
CA ARG A 573 -21.52 4.73 10.52
C ARG A 573 -21.96 5.73 11.61
N PRO A 574 -21.70 7.04 11.42
CA PRO A 574 -22.00 8.06 12.43
C PRO A 574 -23.50 8.15 12.77
N GLU A 575 -24.38 7.80 11.82
CA GLU A 575 -25.83 7.76 12.01
C GLU A 575 -26.28 6.75 13.07
N LYS A 576 -25.51 5.68 13.26
CA LYS A 576 -25.74 4.68 14.31
C LYS A 576 -25.01 5.01 15.61
N ALA A 577 -23.84 5.65 15.53
CA ALA A 577 -23.06 6.04 16.70
C ALA A 577 -23.72 7.18 17.51
N LEU A 578 -24.28 8.17 16.82
CA LEU A 578 -24.95 9.33 17.41
C LEU A 578 -26.03 9.01 18.46
N PRO A 579 -27.05 8.18 18.15
CA PRO A 579 -28.08 7.84 19.12
C PRO A 579 -27.51 7.07 20.32
N LEU A 580 -26.47 6.25 20.12
CA LEU A 580 -25.83 5.49 21.19
C LEU A 580 -25.06 6.40 22.16
N TYR A 581 -24.29 7.38 21.67
CA TYR A 581 -23.65 8.38 22.55
C TYR A 581 -24.68 9.19 23.35
N ARG A 582 -25.83 9.53 22.73
CA ARG A 582 -26.93 10.22 23.44
C ARG A 582 -27.57 9.34 24.51
N GLN A 583 -27.80 8.06 24.21
CA GLN A 583 -28.27 7.11 25.21
C GLN A 583 -27.26 6.95 26.35
N ALA A 584 -25.95 6.92 26.05
CA ALA A 584 -24.91 6.87 27.07
C ALA A 584 -24.98 8.08 28.01
N LEU A 585 -25.16 9.30 27.46
CA LEU A 585 -25.35 10.52 28.25
C LEU A 585 -26.71 10.61 28.97
N ALA A 586 -27.73 9.90 28.47
CA ALA A 586 -28.99 9.77 29.19
C ALA A 586 -28.89 8.81 30.39
N ALA A 587 -28.08 7.76 30.25
CA ALA A 587 -27.80 6.80 31.32
C ALA A 587 -26.85 7.39 32.38
N ASP A 588 -25.86 8.18 31.97
CA ASP A 588 -24.96 8.91 32.85
C ASP A 588 -24.65 10.30 32.24
N PRO A 589 -25.33 11.36 32.73
CA PRO A 589 -25.10 12.72 32.28
C PRO A 589 -23.68 13.21 32.50
N ASP A 590 -22.87 12.64 33.40
CA ASP A 590 -21.50 13.13 33.65
C ASP A 590 -20.44 12.31 32.89
N PHE A 591 -20.86 11.41 31.99
CA PHE A 591 -19.97 10.51 31.26
C PHE A 591 -19.15 11.22 30.17
N VAL A 592 -17.98 11.73 30.57
CA VAL A 592 -17.07 12.54 29.73
C VAL A 592 -16.68 11.86 28.41
N PRO A 593 -16.32 10.55 28.33
CA PRO A 593 -15.92 9.94 27.06
C PRO A 593 -17.00 9.99 25.98
N ALA A 594 -18.27 9.78 26.32
CA ALA A 594 -19.38 9.90 25.36
C ALA A 594 -19.60 11.33 24.91
N ARG A 595 -19.45 12.29 25.82
CA ARG A 595 -19.62 13.71 25.52
C ARG A 595 -18.55 14.20 24.54
N VAL A 596 -17.28 13.86 24.77
CA VAL A 596 -16.17 14.26 23.90
C VAL A 596 -16.29 13.61 22.51
N ASN A 597 -16.62 12.32 22.44
CA ASN A 597 -16.78 11.63 21.16
C ASN A 597 -18.03 12.08 20.39
N LEU A 598 -19.12 12.40 21.09
CA LEU A 598 -20.31 13.01 20.48
C LEU A 598 -19.98 14.39 19.91
N ALA A 599 -19.21 15.21 20.63
CA ALA A 599 -18.77 16.51 20.13
C ALA A 599 -17.96 16.40 18.84
N ALA A 600 -17.02 15.45 18.76
CA ALA A 600 -16.24 15.19 17.55
C ALA A 600 -17.15 14.76 16.37
N LEU A 601 -18.19 13.96 16.61
CA LEU A 601 -19.17 13.61 15.57
C LEU A 601 -20.04 14.81 15.15
N CYS A 602 -20.42 15.67 16.09
CA CYS A 602 -21.15 16.89 15.79
C CYS A 602 -20.30 17.85 14.96
N GLU A 603 -19.01 18.00 15.27
CA GLU A 603 -18.05 18.75 14.45
C GLU A 603 -17.99 18.23 13.02
N ALA A 604 -17.75 16.92 12.84
CA ALA A 604 -17.68 16.29 11.53
C ALA A 604 -19.00 16.44 10.73
N GLY A 605 -20.14 16.49 11.43
CA GLY A 605 -21.46 16.75 10.85
C GLY A 605 -21.83 18.24 10.67
N GLY A 606 -20.91 19.17 10.92
CA GLY A 606 -21.13 20.62 10.77
C GLY A 606 -21.97 21.27 11.89
N ARG A 607 -22.30 20.54 12.96
CA ARG A 607 -23.05 21.04 14.12
C ARG A 607 -22.11 21.64 15.17
N PHE A 608 -21.39 22.70 14.78
CA PHE A 608 -20.32 23.29 15.58
C PHE A 608 -20.77 23.85 16.93
N ILE A 609 -21.98 24.43 17.01
CA ILE A 609 -22.51 24.99 18.26
C ILE A 609 -22.85 23.89 19.27
N GLU A 610 -23.47 22.79 18.83
CA GLU A 610 -23.74 21.62 19.67
C GLU A 610 -22.41 20.99 20.14
N ALA A 611 -21.43 20.86 19.25
CA ALA A 611 -20.10 20.35 19.60
C ALA A 611 -19.42 21.21 20.68
N LEU A 612 -19.52 22.54 20.58
CA LEU A 612 -18.91 23.46 21.54
C LEU A 612 -19.56 23.36 22.93
N ASP A 613 -20.90 23.36 23.02
CA ASP A 613 -21.64 23.19 24.29
C ASP A 613 -21.29 21.85 24.97
N LEU A 614 -21.18 20.78 24.19
CA LEU A 614 -20.74 19.48 24.71
C LEU A 614 -19.31 19.55 25.29
N LEU A 615 -18.38 20.24 24.63
CA LEU A 615 -17.00 20.34 25.10
C LEU A 615 -16.87 21.24 26.33
N GLU A 616 -17.60 22.35 26.38
CA GLU A 616 -17.62 23.26 27.54
C GLU A 616 -18.15 22.54 28.79
N ARG A 617 -19.22 21.76 28.66
CA ARG A 617 -19.73 20.92 29.76
C ARG A 617 -18.75 19.82 30.16
N ALA A 618 -18.07 19.20 29.20
CA ALA A 618 -17.05 18.18 29.48
C ALA A 618 -15.89 18.78 30.28
N GLU A 619 -15.47 20.00 29.97
CA GLU A 619 -14.38 20.71 30.65
C GLU A 619 -14.70 21.01 32.12
N VAL A 620 -15.96 21.35 32.43
CA VAL A 620 -16.41 21.53 33.83
C VAL A 620 -16.26 20.23 34.64
N ILE A 621 -16.54 19.09 34.03
CA ILE A 621 -16.49 17.78 34.70
C ILE A 621 -15.04 17.27 34.80
N ALA A 622 -14.25 17.42 33.74
CA ALA A 622 -12.87 16.91 33.64
C ALA A 622 -11.91 17.97 33.09
N PRO A 623 -11.57 19.02 33.88
CA PRO A 623 -10.76 20.14 33.41
C PRO A 623 -9.30 19.77 33.06
N ALA A 624 -8.82 18.64 33.57
CA ALA A 624 -7.46 18.16 33.31
C ALA A 624 -7.35 17.28 32.04
N GLN A 625 -8.43 17.07 31.28
CA GLN A 625 -8.42 16.16 30.12
C GLN A 625 -7.99 16.89 28.83
N PRO A 626 -6.81 16.61 28.24
CA PRO A 626 -6.24 17.36 27.10
C PRO A 626 -7.06 17.26 25.80
N LEU A 627 -7.79 16.16 25.58
CA LEU A 627 -8.63 15.98 24.38
C LEU A 627 -9.78 16.99 24.29
N ILE A 628 -10.24 17.55 25.41
CA ILE A 628 -11.34 18.52 25.45
C ILE A 628 -10.92 19.85 24.79
N PRO A 629 -9.87 20.55 25.27
CA PRO A 629 -9.41 21.77 24.61
C PRO A 629 -8.85 21.50 23.21
N PHE A 630 -8.32 20.30 22.91
CA PHE A 630 -7.93 19.93 21.54
C PHE A 630 -9.13 19.92 20.57
N ASN A 631 -10.19 19.17 20.89
CA ASN A 631 -11.40 19.12 20.07
C ASN A 631 -12.07 20.50 20.00
N ARG A 632 -12.03 21.28 21.08
CA ARG A 632 -12.55 22.66 21.10
C ARG A 632 -11.79 23.54 20.12
N GLY A 633 -10.47 23.42 20.06
CA GLY A 633 -9.65 24.14 19.07
C GLY A 633 -10.03 23.80 17.62
N ASN A 634 -10.33 22.54 17.32
CA ASN A 634 -10.77 22.12 15.99
C ASN A 634 -12.13 22.75 15.62
N VAL A 635 -13.10 22.72 16.53
CA VAL A 635 -14.42 23.37 16.36
C VAL A 635 -14.29 24.89 16.21
N LEU A 636 -13.45 25.55 17.02
CA LEU A 636 -13.22 26.99 16.96
C LEU A 636 -12.55 27.40 15.64
N LYS A 637 -11.62 26.59 15.12
CA LYS A 637 -11.02 26.79 13.79
C LYS A 637 -12.09 26.73 12.70
N ALA A 638 -12.98 25.73 12.74
CA ALA A 638 -14.08 25.59 11.78
C ALA A 638 -15.05 26.78 11.82
N LEU A 639 -15.26 27.38 12.98
CA LEU A 639 -16.03 28.62 13.16
C LEU A 639 -15.27 29.91 12.75
N GLY A 640 -14.03 29.79 12.24
CA GLY A 640 -13.20 30.94 11.86
C GLY A 640 -12.56 31.69 13.04
N ARG A 641 -12.75 31.22 14.28
CA ARG A 641 -12.21 31.83 15.51
C ARG A 641 -10.76 31.41 15.75
N LYS A 642 -9.87 31.78 14.82
CA LYS A 642 -8.47 31.32 14.78
C LYS A 642 -7.67 31.59 16.07
N ARG A 643 -7.87 32.75 16.71
CA ARG A 643 -7.18 33.10 17.97
C ARG A 643 -7.60 32.20 19.13
N ASP A 644 -8.89 31.92 19.23
CA ASP A 644 -9.43 31.06 20.29
C ASP A 644 -9.03 29.60 20.06
N ALA A 645 -8.94 29.18 18.79
CA ALA A 645 -8.42 27.87 18.42
C ALA A 645 -6.94 27.70 18.81
N GLU A 646 -6.11 28.72 18.55
CA GLU A 646 -4.71 28.75 18.98
C GLU A 646 -4.60 28.60 20.50
N GLU A 647 -5.35 29.36 21.29
CA GLU A 647 -5.32 29.25 22.75
C GLU A 647 -5.79 27.88 23.25
N ALA A 648 -6.83 27.32 22.64
CA ALA A 648 -7.34 25.99 22.99
C ALA A 648 -6.30 24.89 22.71
N TRP A 649 -5.62 24.89 21.56
CA TRP A 649 -4.54 23.92 21.31
C TRP A 649 -3.33 24.13 22.22
N ARG A 650 -2.98 25.37 22.56
CA ARG A 650 -1.94 25.64 23.58
C ARG A 650 -2.33 25.11 24.95
N GLN A 651 -3.59 25.24 25.35
CA GLN A 651 -4.10 24.64 26.58
C GLN A 651 -3.99 23.11 26.53
N ALA A 652 -4.36 22.49 25.41
CA ALA A 652 -4.23 21.04 25.23
C ALA A 652 -2.77 20.58 25.40
N LEU A 653 -1.81 21.30 24.81
CA LEU A 653 -0.38 21.00 24.93
C LEU A 653 0.21 21.30 26.31
N ARG A 654 -0.35 22.25 27.07
CA ARG A 654 0.02 22.45 28.49
C ARG A 654 -0.42 21.27 29.37
N LEU A 655 -1.55 20.65 29.05
CA LEU A 655 -2.05 19.47 29.75
C LEU A 655 -1.32 18.19 29.32
N ASP A 656 -1.02 18.06 28.03
CA ASP A 656 -0.27 16.94 27.45
C ASP A 656 0.67 17.43 26.33
N PRO A 657 1.96 17.65 26.63
CA PRO A 657 2.97 18.02 25.63
C PRO A 657 3.17 16.97 24.54
N GLY A 658 2.78 15.71 24.77
CA GLY A 658 2.86 14.61 23.82
C GLY A 658 1.72 14.55 22.81
N LEU A 659 0.73 15.43 22.89
CA LEU A 659 -0.43 15.42 22.01
C LEU A 659 -0.10 15.93 20.60
N ALA A 660 0.50 15.07 19.79
CA ALA A 660 1.02 15.39 18.46
C ALA A 660 -0.01 16.06 17.54
N ASP A 661 -1.27 15.63 17.56
CA ASP A 661 -2.33 16.23 16.73
C ASP A 661 -2.59 17.70 17.07
N ALA A 662 -2.51 18.09 18.35
CA ALA A 662 -2.65 19.48 18.76
C ALA A 662 -1.45 20.32 18.28
N ALA A 663 -0.23 19.79 18.42
CA ALA A 663 0.98 20.43 17.92
C ALA A 663 0.97 20.60 16.39
N ILE A 664 0.48 19.59 15.65
CA ILE A 664 0.34 19.63 14.19
C ILE A 664 -0.64 20.73 13.76
N ASN A 665 -1.82 20.78 14.39
CA ASN A 665 -2.85 21.77 14.05
C ASN A 665 -2.39 23.20 14.36
N LEU A 666 -1.72 23.39 15.51
CA LEU A 666 -1.16 24.67 15.89
C LEU A 666 0.00 25.08 14.98
N ALA A 667 0.92 24.17 14.67
CA ALA A 667 2.05 24.46 13.78
C ALA A 667 1.60 24.84 12.36
N ASP A 668 0.61 24.14 11.78
CA ASP A 668 0.05 24.53 10.47
C ASP A 668 -0.56 25.94 10.51
N LEU A 669 -1.28 26.28 11.60
CA LEU A 669 -1.82 27.63 11.78
C LEU A 669 -0.71 28.68 11.89
N LEU A 670 0.36 28.40 12.63
CA LEU A 670 1.51 29.31 12.81
C LEU A 670 2.28 29.52 11.50
N ILE A 671 2.55 28.45 10.75
CA ILE A 671 3.24 28.54 9.44
C ILE A 671 2.42 29.38 8.47
N ARG A 672 1.10 29.14 8.38
CA ARG A 672 0.19 29.93 7.53
C ARG A 672 -0.01 31.37 8.01
N GLY A 673 0.23 31.62 9.30
CA GLY A 673 0.20 32.95 9.91
C GLY A 673 1.54 33.67 9.89
N GLU A 674 2.48 33.26 9.02
CA GLU A 674 3.82 33.85 8.87
C GLU A 674 4.66 33.86 10.17
N ARG A 675 4.44 32.87 11.06
CA ARG A 675 5.19 32.66 12.30
C ARG A 675 6.00 31.33 12.30
N PRO A 676 6.83 31.04 11.28
CA PRO A 676 7.50 29.75 11.15
C PRO A 676 8.57 29.47 12.23
N ALA A 677 9.21 30.49 12.80
CA ALA A 677 10.18 30.33 13.89
C ALA A 677 9.54 29.80 15.19
N GLU A 678 8.32 30.25 15.47
CA GLU A 678 7.56 29.77 16.62
C GLU A 678 7.06 28.35 16.37
N ALA A 679 6.61 28.04 15.15
CA ALA A 679 6.26 26.69 14.74
C ALA A 679 7.46 25.73 14.86
N GLU A 680 8.67 26.16 14.47
CA GLU A 680 9.89 25.35 14.64
C GLU A 680 10.12 24.99 16.11
N THR A 681 10.06 25.98 17.00
CA THR A 681 10.23 25.75 18.45
C THR A 681 9.21 24.75 18.99
N LEU A 682 7.94 24.96 18.65
CA LEU A 682 6.84 24.08 19.03
C LEU A 682 7.04 22.64 18.52
N LEU A 683 7.43 22.48 17.25
CA LEU A 683 7.57 21.17 16.62
C LEU A 683 8.79 20.40 17.15
N ARG A 684 9.89 21.10 17.46
CA ARG A 684 11.05 20.48 18.11
C ARG A 684 10.70 19.97 19.51
N ASP A 685 9.94 20.75 20.28
CA ASP A 685 9.45 20.35 21.60
C ASP A 685 8.51 19.13 21.52
N ALA A 686 7.51 19.17 20.63
CA ALA A 686 6.59 18.05 20.42
C ALA A 686 7.31 16.75 20.00
N LEU A 687 8.39 16.85 19.21
CA LEU A 687 9.20 15.69 18.81
C LEU A 687 10.03 15.07 19.94
N ILE A 688 10.27 15.79 21.05
CA ILE A 688 10.89 15.20 22.25
C ILE A 688 9.93 14.18 22.87
N HIS A 689 8.62 14.48 22.86
CA HIS A 689 7.58 13.63 23.44
C HIS A 689 7.06 12.56 22.48
N ALA A 690 7.09 12.82 21.17
CA ALA A 690 6.65 11.89 20.12
C ALA A 690 7.78 11.64 19.09
N PRO A 691 8.89 10.98 19.48
CA PRO A 691 10.00 10.72 18.57
C PRO A 691 9.57 9.80 17.43
N GLY A 692 9.82 10.21 16.19
CA GLY A 692 9.47 9.45 14.99
C GLY A 692 8.11 9.77 14.38
N GLU A 693 7.33 10.71 14.93
CA GLU A 693 6.07 11.14 14.33
C GLU A 693 6.32 11.92 13.02
N ILE A 694 6.06 11.26 11.90
CA ILE A 694 6.36 11.71 10.54
C ILE A 694 5.64 13.03 10.20
N ARG A 695 4.42 13.26 10.69
CA ARG A 695 3.69 14.51 10.41
C ARG A 695 4.36 15.71 11.06
N LEU A 696 4.85 15.58 12.30
CA LEU A 696 5.60 16.62 13.00
C LEU A 696 6.91 16.91 12.27
N THR A 697 7.66 15.87 11.88
CA THR A 697 8.92 16.04 11.15
C THR A 697 8.74 16.75 9.81
N ASN A 698 7.69 16.42 9.06
CA ASN A 698 7.37 17.11 7.81
C ASN A 698 7.04 18.58 8.00
N LEU A 699 6.24 18.92 9.02
CA LEU A 699 5.95 20.32 9.35
C LEU A 699 7.19 21.06 9.85
N LEU A 700 8.11 20.37 10.54
CA LEU A 700 9.36 20.96 11.00
C LEU A 700 10.24 21.32 9.81
N ALA A 701 10.43 20.39 8.87
CA ALA A 701 11.15 20.66 7.63
C ALA A 701 10.51 21.81 6.84
N LYS A 702 9.16 21.87 6.79
CA LYS A 702 8.45 23.00 6.19
C LYS A 702 8.72 24.32 6.91
N ALA A 703 8.60 24.37 8.24
CA ALA A 703 8.84 25.57 9.03
C ALA A 703 10.29 26.08 8.90
N ILE A 704 11.28 25.18 8.84
CA ILE A 704 12.69 25.52 8.61
C ILE A 704 12.90 26.03 7.17
N LYS A 705 12.25 25.40 6.18
CA LYS A 705 12.29 25.85 4.78
C LYS A 705 11.70 27.25 4.62
N GLU A 706 10.58 27.57 5.26
CA GLU A 706 9.99 28.92 5.24
C GLU A 706 10.87 29.99 5.93
N GLN A 707 11.86 29.57 6.73
CA GLN A 707 12.90 30.44 7.30
C GLN A 707 14.19 30.48 6.45
N ASP A 708 14.13 30.02 5.21
CA ASP A 708 15.24 30.02 4.26
C ASP A 708 16.45 29.16 4.70
N ARG A 709 16.19 28.00 5.32
CA ARG A 709 17.21 27.01 5.77
C ARG A 709 17.01 25.60 5.15
N PRO A 710 16.95 25.44 3.81
CA PRO A 710 16.60 24.19 3.14
C PRO A 710 17.64 23.06 3.34
N GLU A 711 18.92 23.38 3.55
CA GLU A 711 19.95 22.37 3.85
C GLU A 711 19.71 21.71 5.22
N GLU A 712 19.29 22.50 6.22
CA GLU A 712 18.91 21.97 7.53
C GLU A 712 17.59 21.21 7.46
N ALA A 713 16.60 21.73 6.74
CA ALA A 713 15.35 21.02 6.48
C ALA A 713 15.60 19.67 5.78
N LEU A 714 16.56 19.61 4.85
CA LEU A 714 16.98 18.38 4.19
C LEU A 714 17.59 17.40 5.20
N ALA A 715 18.47 17.87 6.10
CA ALA A 715 19.06 17.02 7.14
C ALA A 715 18.01 16.40 8.09
N ILE A 716 16.95 17.16 8.42
CA ILE A 716 15.81 16.67 9.20
C ILE A 716 15.09 15.53 8.47
N LEU A 717 14.82 15.67 7.16
CA LEU A 717 14.19 14.62 6.37
C LEU A 717 15.10 13.42 6.14
N ASP A 718 16.40 13.62 5.92
CA ASP A 718 17.40 12.54 5.80
C ASP A 718 17.44 11.69 7.08
N GLN A 719 17.36 12.31 8.25
CA GLN A 719 17.27 11.58 9.51
C GLN A 719 15.99 10.73 9.61
N ALA A 720 14.84 11.28 9.22
CA ALA A 720 13.57 10.56 9.25
C ALA A 720 13.54 9.38 8.27
N LEU A 721 14.08 9.58 7.05
CA LEU A 721 14.18 8.53 6.04
C LEU A 721 15.14 7.40 6.43
N ARG A 722 16.13 7.64 7.30
CA ARG A 722 16.92 6.52 7.85
C ARG A 722 16.09 5.56 8.70
N ALA A 723 15.06 6.05 9.39
CA ALA A 723 14.14 5.24 10.18
C ALA A 723 12.99 4.67 9.34
N SER A 724 12.52 5.42 8.33
CA SER A 724 11.45 5.02 7.42
C SER A 724 11.84 5.25 5.95
N PRO A 725 12.68 4.35 5.36
CA PRO A 725 13.31 4.60 4.05
C PRO A 725 12.34 4.80 2.88
N ASP A 726 11.14 4.22 2.99
CA ASP A 726 10.17 4.10 1.91
C ASP A 726 8.88 4.90 2.17
N ASP A 727 8.88 5.80 3.17
CA ASP A 727 7.72 6.67 3.41
C ASP A 727 7.52 7.67 2.26
N ALA A 728 6.43 7.50 1.52
CA ALA A 728 6.14 8.28 0.32
C ALA A 728 6.04 9.79 0.60
N LYS A 729 5.56 10.20 1.78
CA LYS A 729 5.39 11.62 2.13
C LYS A 729 6.74 12.27 2.45
N LEU A 730 7.60 11.61 3.20
CA LEU A 730 8.98 12.05 3.46
C LEU A 730 9.77 12.17 2.16
N LEU A 731 9.70 11.15 1.29
CA LEU A 731 10.35 11.17 -0.03
C LEU A 731 9.84 12.30 -0.92
N THR A 732 8.51 12.54 -0.94
CA THR A 732 7.90 13.64 -1.71
C THR A 732 8.39 15.00 -1.24
N ASN A 733 8.41 15.24 0.08
CA ASN A 733 8.86 16.50 0.65
C ASN A 733 10.37 16.71 0.46
N ARG A 734 11.16 15.64 0.56
CA ARG A 734 12.60 15.68 0.27
C ARG A 734 12.86 15.98 -1.20
N GLY A 735 12.11 15.36 -2.12
CA GLY A 735 12.15 15.68 -3.55
C GLY A 735 11.88 17.17 -3.82
N GLY A 736 10.92 17.77 -3.11
CA GLY A 736 10.66 19.21 -3.15
C GLY A 736 11.84 20.07 -2.67
N LEU A 737 12.51 19.69 -1.57
CA LEU A 737 13.72 20.40 -1.09
C LEU A 737 14.91 20.22 -2.02
N LEU A 738 15.13 19.00 -2.55
CA LEU A 738 16.19 18.71 -3.50
C LEU A 738 16.00 19.50 -4.81
N ARG A 739 14.75 19.75 -5.23
CA ARG A 739 14.44 20.67 -6.33
C ARG A 739 14.95 22.10 -6.02
N ILE A 740 14.65 22.62 -4.83
CA ILE A 740 15.12 23.96 -4.41
C ILE A 740 16.65 24.03 -4.37
N LEU A 741 17.31 22.94 -3.97
CA LEU A 741 18.77 22.80 -3.88
C LEU A 741 19.45 22.47 -5.23
N GLU A 742 18.73 22.53 -6.35
CA GLU A 742 19.23 22.20 -7.69
C GLU A 742 19.82 20.78 -7.85
N ARG A 743 19.25 19.79 -7.16
CA ARG A 743 19.65 18.36 -7.20
C ARG A 743 18.58 17.48 -7.89
N PRO A 744 18.33 17.65 -9.20
CA PRO A 744 17.18 17.05 -9.89
C PRO A 744 17.26 15.52 -9.98
N ALA A 745 18.44 14.93 -10.13
CA ALA A 745 18.58 13.48 -10.24
C ALA A 745 18.15 12.76 -8.94
N GLU A 746 18.55 13.30 -7.79
CA GLU A 746 18.17 12.77 -6.49
C GLU A 746 16.70 13.05 -6.19
N ALA A 747 16.19 14.23 -6.56
CA ALA A 747 14.78 14.54 -6.42
C ALA A 747 13.89 13.57 -7.21
N LEU A 748 14.24 13.27 -8.48
CA LEU A 748 13.49 12.32 -9.29
C LEU A 748 13.58 10.90 -8.73
N ALA A 749 14.76 10.47 -8.24
CA ALA A 749 14.91 9.17 -7.61
C ALA A 749 14.00 9.02 -6.39
N ASP A 750 13.92 10.03 -5.52
CA ASP A 750 13.02 10.01 -4.37
C ASP A 750 11.54 9.99 -4.78
N LEU A 751 11.17 10.80 -5.77
CA LEU A 751 9.79 10.89 -6.25
C LEU A 751 9.35 9.60 -6.97
N ASP A 752 10.23 9.00 -7.76
CA ASP A 752 9.98 7.70 -8.41
C ASP A 752 9.86 6.59 -7.35
N ARG A 753 10.66 6.62 -6.28
CA ARG A 753 10.50 5.70 -5.14
C ARG A 753 9.19 5.92 -4.39
N ALA A 754 8.80 7.17 -4.14
CA ALA A 754 7.51 7.48 -3.52
C ALA A 754 6.34 6.92 -4.34
N LEU A 755 6.39 7.08 -5.66
CA LEU A 755 5.38 6.58 -6.60
C LEU A 755 5.41 5.06 -6.79
N ALA A 756 6.55 4.39 -6.58
CA ALA A 756 6.60 2.93 -6.58
C ALA A 756 5.79 2.31 -5.43
N HIS A 757 5.77 2.99 -4.27
CA HIS A 757 4.99 2.58 -3.10
C HIS A 757 3.55 3.08 -3.15
N SER A 758 3.35 4.32 -3.63
CA SER A 758 2.04 4.96 -3.74
C SER A 758 1.84 5.53 -5.16
N PRO A 759 1.45 4.69 -6.14
CA PRO A 759 1.36 5.08 -7.56
C PRO A 759 0.43 6.26 -7.84
N ASP A 760 -0.56 6.44 -6.99
CA ASP A 760 -1.63 7.42 -7.13
C ASP A 760 -1.44 8.66 -6.24
N TRP A 761 -0.25 8.90 -5.69
CA TRP A 761 0.02 10.02 -4.79
C TRP A 761 0.12 11.37 -5.55
N PRO A 762 -0.85 12.30 -5.41
CA PRO A 762 -0.91 13.49 -6.26
C PRO A 762 0.27 14.46 -6.06
N ASP A 763 0.68 14.68 -4.81
CA ASP A 763 1.78 15.59 -4.47
C ASP A 763 3.13 15.11 -5.05
N ALA A 764 3.35 13.79 -5.14
CA ALA A 764 4.57 13.26 -5.78
C ALA A 764 4.55 13.49 -7.29
N HIS A 765 3.40 13.26 -7.94
CA HIS A 765 3.25 13.56 -9.36
C HIS A 765 3.45 15.05 -9.66
N PHE A 766 2.88 15.94 -8.83
CA PHE A 766 3.09 17.38 -8.95
C PHE A 766 4.57 17.77 -8.78
N ASN A 767 5.22 17.34 -7.69
CA ASN A 767 6.64 17.65 -7.45
C ASN A 767 7.54 17.05 -8.53
N ARG A 768 7.23 15.86 -9.05
CA ARG A 768 7.94 15.22 -10.16
C ARG A 768 7.78 16.02 -11.43
N GLY A 769 6.57 16.47 -11.75
CA GLY A 769 6.31 17.39 -12.87
C GLY A 769 7.13 18.67 -12.78
N ALA A 770 7.19 19.28 -11.59
CA ALA A 770 7.98 20.48 -11.34
C ALA A 770 9.49 20.25 -11.59
N VAL A 771 10.05 19.17 -11.05
CA VAL A 771 11.48 18.80 -11.27
C VAL A 771 11.75 18.51 -12.75
N LEU A 772 10.88 17.74 -13.41
CA LEU A 772 11.04 17.38 -14.83
C LEU A 772 10.96 18.60 -15.74
N ARG A 773 10.06 19.54 -15.45
CA ARG A 773 9.94 20.80 -16.18
C ARG A 773 11.24 21.58 -16.11
N GLU A 774 11.76 21.79 -14.90
CA GLU A 774 13.01 22.54 -14.68
C GLU A 774 14.24 21.79 -15.24
N ALA A 775 14.20 20.46 -15.31
CA ALA A 775 15.21 19.65 -15.99
C ALA A 775 15.04 19.60 -17.52
N GLY A 776 13.97 20.18 -18.08
CA GLY A 776 13.68 20.22 -19.51
C GLY A 776 13.06 18.97 -20.12
N ARG A 777 12.65 17.99 -19.30
CA ARG A 777 11.94 16.77 -19.72
C ARG A 777 10.44 17.06 -19.81
N LEU A 778 10.07 17.94 -20.75
CA LEU A 778 8.75 18.58 -20.77
C LEU A 778 7.59 17.60 -21.00
N ASP A 779 7.74 16.59 -21.86
CA ASP A 779 6.67 15.60 -22.15
C ASP A 779 6.30 14.80 -20.89
N GLU A 780 7.32 14.38 -20.15
CA GLU A 780 7.14 13.68 -18.89
C GLU A 780 6.60 14.61 -17.80
N ALA A 781 6.99 15.90 -17.82
CA ALA A 781 6.45 16.90 -16.89
C ALA A 781 4.95 17.09 -17.08
N VAL A 782 4.49 17.27 -18.32
CA VAL A 782 3.05 17.38 -18.64
C VAL A 782 2.30 16.13 -18.20
N THR A 783 2.85 14.94 -18.52
CA THR A 783 2.25 13.67 -18.08
C THR A 783 2.12 13.57 -16.56
N ALA A 784 3.14 14.00 -15.82
CA ALA A 784 3.12 14.01 -14.36
C ALA A 784 2.07 14.99 -13.81
N PHE A 785 1.97 16.20 -14.36
CA PHE A 785 0.91 17.14 -13.97
C PHE A 785 -0.49 16.62 -14.30
N ASP A 786 -0.69 15.97 -15.45
CA ASP A 786 -1.98 15.36 -15.80
C ASP A 786 -2.38 14.25 -14.82
N ARG A 787 -1.40 13.48 -14.31
CA ARG A 787 -1.62 12.47 -13.27
C ARG A 787 -2.01 13.09 -11.93
N ALA A 788 -1.37 14.19 -11.52
CA ALA A 788 -1.77 14.92 -10.31
C ALA A 788 -3.20 15.47 -10.45
N LEU A 789 -3.54 16.03 -11.61
CA LEU A 789 -4.83 16.65 -11.90
C LEU A 789 -5.98 15.65 -12.09
N ALA A 790 -5.69 14.37 -12.33
CA ALA A 790 -6.72 13.33 -12.31
C ALA A 790 -7.40 13.21 -10.92
N TRP A 791 -6.70 13.60 -9.85
CA TRP A 791 -7.20 13.60 -8.48
C TRP A 791 -7.80 14.95 -8.06
N ALA A 792 -7.18 16.04 -8.48
CA ALA A 792 -7.65 17.41 -8.20
C ALA A 792 -7.73 18.23 -9.50
N PRO A 793 -8.80 18.09 -10.30
CA PRO A 793 -8.91 18.75 -11.61
C PRO A 793 -8.82 20.28 -11.55
N ASP A 794 -9.21 20.86 -10.40
CA ASP A 794 -9.23 22.31 -10.15
C ASP A 794 -7.98 22.82 -9.42
N ASP A 795 -6.94 21.99 -9.24
CA ASP A 795 -5.67 22.44 -8.67
C ASP A 795 -5.01 23.47 -9.60
N TRP A 796 -5.10 24.73 -9.19
CA TRP A 796 -4.63 25.87 -9.97
C TRP A 796 -3.11 25.84 -10.15
N GLU A 797 -2.35 25.35 -9.16
CA GLU A 797 -0.89 25.36 -9.17
C GLU A 797 -0.38 24.30 -10.13
N ALA A 798 -0.98 23.11 -10.11
CA ALA A 798 -0.69 22.04 -11.06
C ALA A 798 -1.05 22.44 -12.50
N ARG A 799 -2.22 23.06 -12.72
CA ARG A 799 -2.62 23.57 -14.06
C ARG A 799 -1.69 24.68 -14.54
N TRP A 800 -1.32 25.61 -13.67
CA TRP A 800 -0.37 26.67 -14.00
C TRP A 800 1.00 26.10 -14.39
N ASN A 801 1.55 25.17 -13.61
CA ASN A 801 2.83 24.56 -13.94
C ASN A 801 2.78 23.73 -15.24
N ARG A 802 1.65 23.06 -15.52
CA ARG A 802 1.38 22.41 -16.81
C ARG A 802 1.36 23.43 -17.95
N ALA A 803 0.73 24.59 -17.76
CA ALA A 803 0.71 25.69 -18.74
C ALA A 803 2.13 26.07 -19.17
N ILE A 804 3.01 26.30 -18.19
CA ILE A 804 4.41 26.67 -18.44
C ILE A 804 5.14 25.56 -19.22
N ALA A 805 4.93 24.29 -18.88
CA ALA A 805 5.53 23.16 -19.60
C ALA A 805 5.02 23.06 -21.04
N LEU A 806 3.72 23.23 -21.27
CA LEU A 806 3.10 23.22 -22.61
C LEU A 806 3.61 24.37 -23.48
N LEU A 807 3.69 25.58 -22.93
CA LEU A 807 4.26 26.72 -23.63
C LEU A 807 5.73 26.48 -23.96
N ALA A 808 6.52 25.96 -23.03
CA ALA A 808 7.92 25.63 -23.26
C ALA A 808 8.12 24.56 -24.36
N GLN A 809 7.14 23.67 -24.59
CA GLN A 809 7.11 22.72 -25.71
C GLN A 809 6.69 23.33 -27.05
N GLY A 810 6.13 24.55 -27.06
CA GLY A 810 5.51 25.15 -28.24
C GLY A 810 4.04 24.77 -28.46
N ARG A 811 3.39 24.09 -27.50
CA ARG A 811 1.95 23.79 -27.52
C ARG A 811 1.13 25.00 -27.05
N LEU A 812 1.16 26.06 -27.84
CA LEU A 812 0.75 27.40 -27.40
C LEU A 812 -0.73 27.50 -27.05
N LYS A 813 -1.63 26.97 -27.89
CA LYS A 813 -3.08 27.03 -27.66
C LYS A 813 -3.47 26.42 -26.30
N GLU A 814 -2.91 25.26 -25.99
CA GLU A 814 -3.18 24.56 -24.73
C GLU A 814 -2.52 25.27 -23.54
N GLY A 815 -1.25 25.68 -23.70
CA GLY A 815 -0.54 26.43 -22.67
C GLY A 815 -1.23 27.74 -22.29
N TRP A 816 -1.71 28.51 -23.27
CA TRP A 816 -2.41 29.77 -23.02
C TRP A 816 -3.77 29.59 -22.33
N ALA A 817 -4.43 28.45 -22.52
CA ALA A 817 -5.71 28.18 -21.88
C ALA A 817 -5.56 28.12 -20.34
N ASP A 818 -4.52 27.45 -19.84
CA ASP A 818 -4.24 27.38 -18.40
C ASP A 818 -3.46 28.60 -17.88
N TYR A 819 -2.73 29.32 -18.75
CA TYR A 819 -1.97 30.52 -18.36
C TYR A 819 -2.87 31.66 -17.82
N ALA A 820 -4.17 31.62 -18.10
CA ALA A 820 -5.13 32.54 -17.48
C ALA A 820 -5.19 32.40 -15.93
N LEU A 821 -4.76 31.26 -15.38
CA LEU A 821 -4.75 31.00 -13.93
C LEU A 821 -3.67 31.78 -13.18
N ARG A 822 -2.79 32.55 -13.84
CA ARG A 822 -1.83 33.47 -13.18
C ARG A 822 -2.48 34.49 -12.25
N TRP A 823 -3.78 34.70 -12.43
CA TRP A 823 -4.60 35.59 -11.64
C TRP A 823 -5.17 34.94 -10.38
N HIS A 824 -4.94 33.64 -10.15
CA HIS A 824 -5.35 32.95 -8.94
C HIS A 824 -4.72 33.65 -7.72
N GLU A 825 -5.55 34.06 -6.77
CA GLU A 825 -5.17 34.83 -5.57
C GLU A 825 -4.44 36.17 -5.83
N SER A 826 -4.45 36.68 -7.07
CA SER A 826 -3.82 37.96 -7.39
C SER A 826 -4.72 39.15 -7.07
N ALA A 827 -4.28 40.02 -6.16
CA ALA A 827 -4.94 41.30 -5.89
C ALA A 827 -4.93 42.26 -7.11
N LEU A 828 -4.15 41.95 -8.14
CA LEU A 828 -4.09 42.70 -9.39
C LEU A 828 -5.18 42.28 -10.39
N MET A 829 -5.89 41.17 -10.14
CA MET A 829 -7.07 40.82 -10.94
C MET A 829 -8.19 41.82 -10.63
N ARG A 830 -8.64 42.55 -11.66
CA ARG A 830 -9.63 43.61 -11.52
C ARG A 830 -10.97 43.17 -12.09
N ALA A 831 -12.04 43.41 -11.34
CA ALA A 831 -13.40 43.22 -11.79
C ALA A 831 -13.96 44.55 -12.34
N TYR A 832 -14.46 44.52 -13.56
CA TYR A 832 -15.13 45.64 -14.20
C TYR A 832 -16.56 45.24 -14.60
N PRO A 833 -17.52 46.19 -14.64
CA PRO A 833 -18.85 45.92 -15.17
C PRO A 833 -18.85 45.56 -16.67
N GLN A 834 -17.90 46.10 -17.42
CA GLN A 834 -17.69 45.80 -18.82
C GLN A 834 -17.15 44.36 -18.98
N PRO A 835 -17.47 43.66 -20.07
CA PRO A 835 -17.02 42.29 -20.27
C PRO A 835 -15.50 42.19 -20.52
N LEU A 836 -14.91 41.14 -19.96
CA LEU A 836 -13.56 40.68 -20.31
C LEU A 836 -13.60 40.12 -21.74
N TRP A 837 -12.73 40.62 -22.62
CA TRP A 837 -12.68 40.16 -23.99
C TRP A 837 -11.98 38.80 -24.08
N ASP A 838 -12.69 37.81 -24.61
CA ASP A 838 -12.23 36.42 -24.75
C ASP A 838 -11.78 36.07 -26.19
N GLY A 839 -11.72 37.05 -27.08
CA GLY A 839 -11.38 36.88 -28.49
C GLY A 839 -12.57 36.65 -29.43
N SER A 840 -13.76 36.35 -28.91
CA SER A 840 -14.95 35.97 -29.70
C SER A 840 -15.71 37.17 -30.28
N ALA A 841 -15.79 38.28 -29.53
CA ALA A 841 -16.57 39.44 -29.93
C ALA A 841 -15.83 40.32 -30.97
N PRO A 842 -16.51 40.88 -31.98
CA PRO A 842 -15.95 41.89 -32.88
C PRO A 842 -15.50 43.15 -32.12
N LEU A 843 -14.31 43.66 -32.43
CA LEU A 843 -13.75 44.85 -31.80
C LEU A 843 -13.98 46.15 -32.59
N ALA A 844 -14.50 46.07 -33.81
CA ALA A 844 -14.70 47.23 -34.67
C ALA A 844 -15.63 48.26 -34.01
N GLY A 845 -15.15 49.50 -33.87
CA GLY A 845 -15.91 50.60 -33.25
C GLY A 845 -15.96 50.57 -31.71
N LYS A 846 -15.36 49.56 -31.07
CA LYS A 846 -15.29 49.41 -29.62
C LYS A 846 -14.00 50.00 -29.06
N THR A 847 -14.08 50.59 -27.87
CA THR A 847 -12.93 51.05 -27.09
C THR A 847 -12.43 49.90 -26.22
N VAL A 848 -11.24 49.39 -26.52
CA VAL A 848 -10.61 48.28 -25.80
C VAL A 848 -9.68 48.83 -24.74
N PHE A 849 -9.93 48.47 -23.49
CA PHE A 849 -9.07 48.81 -22.36
C PHE A 849 -8.11 47.65 -22.05
N VAL A 850 -6.82 47.88 -22.24
CA VAL A 850 -5.75 46.95 -21.92
C VAL A 850 -5.09 47.38 -20.63
N TRP A 851 -5.22 46.57 -19.58
CA TRP A 851 -4.66 46.87 -18.27
C TRP A 851 -3.37 46.08 -18.00
N ARG A 852 -2.57 46.61 -17.08
CA ARG A 852 -1.18 46.19 -16.84
C ARG A 852 -1.05 44.79 -16.23
N GLU A 853 0.08 44.15 -16.50
CA GLU A 853 0.48 42.85 -15.95
C GLU A 853 1.21 43.02 -14.59
N GLN A 854 1.54 41.91 -13.92
CA GLN A 854 2.19 41.92 -12.60
C GLN A 854 3.58 42.60 -12.57
N GLY A 855 4.32 42.63 -13.69
CA GLY A 855 5.67 43.17 -13.78
C GLY A 855 5.96 43.98 -15.05
N VAL A 856 6.88 44.95 -14.93
CA VAL A 856 7.34 45.82 -16.03
C VAL A 856 7.89 45.02 -17.22
N GLY A 857 8.63 43.93 -16.96
CA GLY A 857 9.15 43.06 -18.02
C GLY A 857 8.05 42.34 -18.81
N ASP A 858 6.97 41.96 -18.12
CA ASP A 858 5.82 41.32 -18.76
C ASP A 858 5.03 42.35 -19.58
N GLU A 859 4.81 43.55 -19.02
CA GLU A 859 4.21 44.68 -19.76
C GLU A 859 4.98 44.95 -21.08
N ILE A 860 6.32 44.96 -21.05
CA ILE A 860 7.15 45.11 -22.25
C ILE A 860 7.01 43.93 -23.20
N SER A 861 7.04 42.69 -22.70
CA SER A 861 6.99 41.47 -23.53
C SER A 861 5.68 41.37 -24.30
N PHE A 862 4.56 41.54 -23.59
CA PHE A 862 3.22 41.42 -24.17
C PHE A 862 2.82 42.63 -25.01
N ALA A 863 3.39 43.81 -24.76
CA ALA A 863 3.22 45.00 -25.62
C ALA A 863 3.61 44.74 -27.09
N SER A 864 4.41 43.71 -27.35
CA SER A 864 4.73 43.28 -28.71
C SER A 864 3.47 42.92 -29.53
N ALA A 865 2.36 42.53 -28.92
CA ALA A 865 1.09 42.24 -29.60
C ALA A 865 0.15 43.45 -29.75
N LEU A 866 0.48 44.62 -29.18
CA LEU A 866 -0.35 45.83 -29.28
C LEU A 866 -0.62 46.29 -30.73
N PRO A 867 0.34 46.25 -31.68
CA PRO A 867 0.06 46.66 -33.05
C PRO A 867 -1.10 45.88 -33.70
N ASP A 868 -1.22 44.58 -33.40
CA ASP A 868 -2.28 43.73 -33.94
C ASP A 868 -3.64 44.07 -33.31
N LEU A 869 -3.67 44.36 -32.01
CA LEU A 869 -4.88 44.85 -31.34
C LEU A 869 -5.31 46.21 -31.89
N ILE A 870 -4.37 47.16 -32.04
CA ILE A 870 -4.64 48.49 -32.58
C ILE A 870 -5.22 48.37 -33.99
N ALA A 871 -4.65 47.50 -34.83
CA ALA A 871 -5.15 47.25 -36.18
C ALA A 871 -6.58 46.65 -36.18
N ARG A 872 -6.92 45.82 -35.18
CA ARG A 872 -8.23 45.15 -35.09
C ARG A 872 -9.33 46.01 -34.45
N ALA A 873 -8.99 46.81 -33.44
CA ALA A 873 -9.96 47.59 -32.66
C ALA A 873 -10.08 49.05 -33.10
N GLY A 874 -8.99 49.66 -33.58
CA GLY A 874 -8.90 51.07 -33.89
C GLY A 874 -8.88 52.01 -32.68
N ARG A 875 -9.57 51.68 -31.58
CA ARG A 875 -9.59 52.45 -30.31
C ARG A 875 -9.07 51.60 -29.15
N VAL A 876 -7.82 51.85 -28.76
CA VAL A 876 -7.15 51.14 -27.66
C VAL A 876 -6.71 52.14 -26.58
N ILE A 877 -7.04 51.84 -25.33
CA ILE A 877 -6.50 52.52 -24.15
C ILE A 877 -5.57 51.52 -23.45
N LEU A 878 -4.30 51.88 -23.30
CA LEU A 878 -3.29 51.09 -22.60
C LEU A 878 -2.99 51.73 -21.25
N GLU A 879 -3.29 51.03 -20.17
CA GLU A 879 -2.72 51.32 -18.85
C GLU A 879 -1.40 50.56 -18.70
N CYS A 880 -0.33 51.27 -18.33
CA CYS A 880 0.96 50.68 -18.01
C CYS A 880 1.57 51.33 -16.75
N SER A 881 2.69 50.79 -16.28
CA SER A 881 3.51 51.43 -15.24
C SER A 881 3.77 52.90 -15.56
N PRO A 882 3.69 53.84 -14.59
CA PRO A 882 4.05 55.25 -14.81
C PRO A 882 5.42 55.41 -15.47
N LYS A 883 6.37 54.55 -15.08
CA LYS A 883 7.74 54.48 -15.62
C LYS A 883 7.82 54.19 -17.12
N LEU A 884 6.82 53.51 -17.67
CA LEU A 884 6.76 53.10 -19.08
C LEU A 884 5.93 54.05 -19.94
N VAL A 885 5.14 54.95 -19.35
CA VAL A 885 4.21 55.82 -20.09
C VAL A 885 4.89 56.60 -21.23
N PRO A 886 6.05 57.28 -21.01
CA PRO A 886 6.71 58.02 -22.08
C PRO A 886 7.14 57.12 -23.25
N LEU A 887 7.72 55.96 -22.93
CA LEU A 887 8.24 54.98 -23.88
C LEU A 887 7.11 54.30 -24.68
N MET A 888 6.05 53.88 -24.00
CA MET A 888 4.89 53.21 -24.61
C MET A 888 4.12 54.19 -25.50
N ARG A 889 3.91 55.43 -25.07
CA ARG A 889 3.24 56.47 -25.88
C ARG A 889 4.00 56.77 -27.18
N ARG A 890 5.33 56.83 -27.10
CA ARG A 890 6.18 57.05 -28.28
C ARG A 890 6.19 55.85 -29.23
N SER A 891 6.13 54.64 -28.68
CA SER A 891 6.19 53.39 -29.45
C SER A 891 4.85 53.06 -30.11
N PHE A 892 3.73 53.38 -29.45
CA PHE A 892 2.36 53.07 -29.88
C PHE A 892 1.48 54.34 -29.93
N PRO A 893 1.77 55.30 -30.82
CA PRO A 893 1.07 56.59 -30.85
C PRO A 893 -0.42 56.49 -31.23
N ALA A 894 -0.85 55.35 -31.79
CA ALA A 894 -2.24 55.08 -32.13
C ALA A 894 -3.08 54.57 -30.93
N ALA A 895 -2.46 54.32 -29.78
CA ALA A 895 -3.15 53.97 -28.53
C ALA A 895 -3.08 55.16 -27.54
N THR A 896 -4.14 55.30 -26.74
CA THR A 896 -4.13 56.23 -25.61
C THR A 896 -3.39 55.57 -24.44
N VAL A 897 -2.18 56.02 -24.13
CA VAL A 897 -1.34 55.46 -23.06
C VAL A 897 -1.44 56.30 -21.78
N THR A 898 -1.78 55.64 -20.67
CA THR A 898 -2.03 56.22 -19.34
C THR A 898 -1.45 55.34 -18.22
N ASP A 899 -1.30 55.89 -17.02
CA ASP A 899 -0.99 55.17 -15.78
C ASP A 899 -2.20 55.02 -14.84
N ALA A 900 -3.36 55.52 -15.26
CA ALA A 900 -4.60 55.49 -14.52
C ALA A 900 -5.71 54.74 -15.28
N THR A 901 -6.59 54.07 -14.53
CA THR A 901 -7.80 53.43 -15.07
C THR A 901 -8.67 54.47 -15.80
N PRO A 902 -9.09 54.22 -17.06
CA PRO A 902 -9.91 55.15 -17.81
C PRO A 902 -11.36 55.22 -17.31
N GLY A 903 -12.01 56.36 -17.52
CA GLY A 903 -13.40 56.57 -17.10
C GLY A 903 -14.46 55.89 -17.99
N ALA A 904 -14.14 55.53 -19.24
CA ALA A 904 -15.07 54.87 -20.15
C ALA A 904 -14.34 53.95 -21.14
N PHE A 905 -14.86 52.73 -21.31
CA PHE A 905 -14.44 51.72 -22.29
C PHE A 905 -15.58 50.71 -22.52
N ASP A 906 -15.49 49.91 -23.59
CA ASP A 906 -16.53 48.94 -23.95
C ASP A 906 -16.19 47.51 -23.50
N VAL A 907 -14.91 47.12 -23.62
CA VAL A 907 -14.38 45.78 -23.32
C VAL A 907 -12.99 45.93 -22.72
N HIS A 908 -12.55 44.96 -21.92
CA HIS A 908 -11.22 45.01 -21.32
C HIS A 908 -10.49 43.67 -21.34
N LEU A 909 -9.16 43.69 -21.21
CA LEU A 909 -8.33 42.50 -21.02
C LEU A 909 -6.97 42.85 -20.40
N PRO A 910 -6.34 41.94 -19.64
CA PRO A 910 -4.95 42.13 -19.23
C PRO A 910 -4.03 42.03 -20.45
N ILE A 911 -2.94 42.79 -20.46
CA ILE A 911 -1.98 42.80 -21.57
C ILE A 911 -1.41 41.40 -21.87
N GLY A 912 -1.22 40.55 -20.85
CA GLY A 912 -0.75 39.18 -21.03
C GLY A 912 -1.65 38.28 -21.88
N ASP A 913 -2.96 38.55 -21.90
CA ASP A 913 -3.91 37.75 -22.68
C ASP A 913 -3.84 38.08 -24.18
N LEU A 914 -3.13 39.15 -24.58
CA LEU A 914 -2.89 39.42 -26.00
C LEU A 914 -2.17 38.26 -26.69
N PHE A 915 -1.26 37.56 -26.02
CA PHE A 915 -0.60 36.40 -26.62
C PHE A 915 -1.57 35.25 -26.84
N ARG A 916 -2.50 35.01 -25.91
CA ARG A 916 -3.56 34.00 -26.10
C ARG A 916 -4.38 34.24 -27.36
N HIS A 917 -4.66 35.50 -27.69
CA HIS A 917 -5.54 35.85 -28.82
C HIS A 917 -4.82 36.10 -30.14
N PHE A 918 -3.57 36.54 -30.11
CA PHE A 918 -2.81 36.92 -31.30
C PHE A 918 -1.57 36.05 -31.57
N ARG A 919 -1.22 35.12 -30.68
CA ARG A 919 -0.04 34.26 -30.76
C ARG A 919 -0.40 32.79 -30.48
N ALA A 920 -1.32 32.25 -31.27
CA ALA A 920 -1.79 30.89 -31.15
C ALA A 920 -0.76 29.88 -31.68
N GLU A 921 0.12 30.31 -32.58
CA GLU A 921 1.21 29.53 -33.18
C GLU A 921 2.48 30.39 -33.29
N ILE A 922 3.66 29.75 -33.37
CA ILE A 922 4.94 30.47 -33.51
C ILE A 922 4.98 31.36 -34.76
N ALA A 923 4.29 30.94 -35.83
CA ALA A 923 4.20 31.69 -37.08
C ALA A 923 3.45 33.03 -36.94
N ASP A 924 2.65 33.22 -35.89
CA ASP A 924 1.90 34.45 -35.65
C ASP A 924 2.78 35.60 -35.14
N PHE A 925 4.02 35.32 -34.73
CA PHE A 925 4.95 36.36 -34.31
C PHE A 925 5.51 37.12 -35.54
N PRO A 926 5.33 38.46 -35.60
CA PRO A 926 5.82 39.24 -36.73
C PRO A 926 7.36 39.30 -36.75
N LYS A 927 7.95 39.12 -37.93
CA LYS A 927 9.39 39.30 -38.15
C LYS A 927 9.75 40.79 -38.14
N ARG A 928 10.21 41.32 -37.00
CA ARG A 928 10.65 42.72 -36.84
C ARG A 928 11.91 42.81 -35.98
N GLN A 929 12.72 43.84 -36.18
CA GLN A 929 13.95 44.03 -35.38
C GLN A 929 13.69 44.61 -33.99
N SER A 930 12.63 45.39 -33.84
CA SER A 930 12.19 46.02 -32.58
C SER A 930 10.70 46.35 -32.65
N TYR A 931 10.11 46.63 -31.49
CA TYR A 931 8.74 47.17 -31.40
C TYR A 931 8.62 48.35 -30.43
N LEU A 932 9.68 48.64 -29.66
CA LEU A 932 9.79 49.87 -28.88
C LEU A 932 10.72 50.86 -29.58
N LYS A 933 10.45 52.15 -29.39
CA LYS A 933 11.22 53.26 -29.93
C LYS A 933 11.92 53.99 -28.80
N ALA A 934 13.24 53.92 -28.76
CA ALA A 934 14.05 54.74 -27.85
C ALA A 934 13.85 56.24 -28.12
N PRO A 935 14.05 57.12 -27.13
CA PRO A 935 14.15 58.55 -27.36
C PRO A 935 15.51 58.88 -28.00
N LYS A 936 15.93 60.14 -27.96
CA LYS A 936 17.26 60.55 -28.46
C LYS A 936 18.36 59.82 -27.68
N LYS A 937 19.18 59.04 -28.39
CA LYS A 937 20.27 58.23 -27.84
C LYS A 937 21.22 59.08 -26.98
N HIS A 938 21.66 58.57 -25.83
CA HIS A 938 22.74 59.18 -25.07
C HIS A 938 24.08 58.91 -25.75
N ALA A 939 24.89 59.97 -25.91
CA ALA A 939 26.21 59.86 -26.51
C ALA A 939 27.22 59.39 -25.44
N ILE A 940 27.71 58.17 -25.58
CA ILE A 940 28.82 57.65 -24.78
C ILE A 940 30.11 57.97 -25.53
N ALA A 941 30.87 58.94 -25.03
CA ALA A 941 32.04 59.51 -25.72
C ALA A 941 33.24 58.56 -25.68
N GLY A 942 34.05 58.54 -26.75
CA GLY A 942 35.32 57.80 -26.86
C GLY A 942 35.28 56.53 -27.72
N PRO A 943 36.45 56.01 -28.15
CA PRO A 943 36.56 54.83 -29.01
C PRO A 943 36.38 53.51 -28.23
N GLY A 944 36.06 52.42 -28.95
CA GLY A 944 35.89 51.06 -28.40
C GLY A 944 34.44 50.57 -28.35
N LEU A 945 34.27 49.26 -28.15
CA LEU A 945 32.96 48.59 -28.08
C LEU A 945 32.27 48.91 -26.75
N LYS A 946 31.04 49.43 -26.79
CA LYS A 946 30.27 49.87 -25.61
C LYS A 946 29.26 48.80 -25.20
N VAL A 947 29.45 48.24 -24.01
CA VAL A 947 28.70 47.08 -23.53
C VAL A 947 28.00 47.42 -22.22
N GLY A 948 26.67 47.41 -22.23
CA GLY A 948 25.87 47.57 -21.01
C GLY A 948 25.76 46.26 -20.25
N ILE A 949 25.88 46.30 -18.91
CA ILE A 949 25.83 45.10 -18.07
C ILE A 949 24.81 45.22 -16.93
N ALA A 950 24.08 44.14 -16.67
CA ALA A 950 23.23 43.99 -15.48
C ALA A 950 23.26 42.52 -15.01
N TRP A 951 23.47 42.26 -13.73
CA TRP A 951 23.79 40.92 -13.24
C TRP A 951 22.71 40.30 -12.36
N ARG A 952 21.74 41.09 -11.87
CA ARG A 952 20.68 40.59 -10.98
C ARG A 952 19.40 41.41 -10.96
N SER A 953 18.33 40.80 -10.46
CA SER A 953 17.05 41.47 -10.18
C SER A 953 17.07 42.21 -8.83
N THR A 954 16.21 43.22 -8.67
CA THR A 954 15.94 43.86 -7.37
C THR A 954 14.97 43.07 -6.50
N LYS A 955 14.28 42.08 -7.08
CA LYS A 955 13.38 41.14 -6.42
C LYS A 955 13.92 39.73 -6.59
N VAL A 956 14.76 39.28 -5.65
CA VAL A 956 15.35 37.94 -5.65
C VAL A 956 14.78 37.17 -4.46
N THR A 957 13.86 36.26 -4.73
CA THR A 957 13.58 35.14 -3.81
C THR A 957 14.68 34.09 -4.00
N ARG A 958 14.92 33.21 -3.03
CA ARG A 958 15.95 32.16 -3.17
C ARG A 958 15.71 31.26 -4.39
N GLU A 959 14.45 30.90 -4.65
CA GLU A 959 14.09 30.13 -5.84
C GLU A 959 14.36 30.89 -7.16
N ARG A 960 14.39 32.23 -7.12
CA ARG A 960 14.77 33.05 -8.28
C ARG A 960 16.26 33.37 -8.35
N ALA A 961 16.99 33.23 -7.24
CA ALA A 961 18.42 33.55 -7.14
C ALA A 961 19.24 32.76 -8.17
N ARG A 962 18.85 31.52 -8.46
CA ARG A 962 19.43 30.67 -9.51
C ARG A 962 19.44 31.26 -10.93
N HIS A 963 18.65 32.30 -11.21
CA HIS A 963 18.64 32.96 -12.52
C HIS A 963 19.59 34.16 -12.61
N PHE A 964 20.26 34.53 -11.51
CA PHE A 964 21.05 35.74 -11.37
C PHE A 964 22.46 35.42 -10.88
N PHE A 965 23.37 36.38 -11.03
CA PHE A 965 24.66 36.35 -10.33
C PHE A 965 24.48 36.99 -8.96
N ALA A 966 25.12 36.41 -7.94
CA ALA A 966 25.08 36.95 -6.59
C ALA A 966 26.00 38.17 -6.47
N ASP A 967 27.15 38.14 -7.15
CA ASP A 967 28.15 39.22 -7.16
C ASP A 967 28.61 39.54 -8.61
N PRO A 968 28.81 40.82 -8.97
CA PRO A 968 29.32 41.19 -10.30
C PRO A 968 30.71 40.63 -10.63
N LEU A 969 31.53 40.25 -9.64
CA LEU A 969 32.82 39.59 -9.86
C LEU A 969 32.69 38.22 -10.53
N GLU A 970 31.52 37.57 -10.48
CA GLU A 970 31.25 36.36 -11.26
C GLU A 970 31.33 36.61 -12.77
N LEU A 971 31.15 37.86 -13.21
CA LEU A 971 31.33 38.27 -14.61
C LEU A 971 32.79 38.54 -15.00
N ALA A 972 33.77 38.30 -14.12
CA ALA A 972 35.19 38.53 -14.40
C ALA A 972 35.68 37.96 -15.75
N PRO A 973 35.25 36.77 -16.23
CA PRO A 973 35.65 36.27 -17.55
C PRO A 973 35.25 37.18 -18.73
N LEU A 974 34.18 37.97 -18.57
CA LEU A 974 33.72 38.95 -19.56
C LEU A 974 34.36 40.31 -19.35
N LEU A 975 34.40 40.78 -18.09
CA LEU A 975 34.88 42.12 -17.73
C LEU A 975 36.37 42.33 -18.07
N THR A 976 37.15 41.25 -18.13
CA THR A 976 38.59 41.27 -18.44
C THR A 976 38.92 41.20 -19.93
N VAL A 977 37.92 41.18 -20.83
CA VAL A 977 38.16 41.21 -22.28
C VAL A 977 38.66 42.61 -22.69
N PRO A 978 39.85 42.73 -23.31
CA PRO A 978 40.44 44.03 -23.63
C PRO A 978 39.67 44.77 -24.73
N GLY A 979 39.74 46.10 -24.72
CA GLY A 979 39.16 46.96 -25.76
C GLY A 979 37.66 47.25 -25.60
N ILE A 980 37.08 46.94 -24.44
CA ILE A 980 35.65 47.09 -24.17
C ILE A 980 35.43 48.12 -23.08
N ARG A 981 34.39 48.93 -23.25
CA ARG A 981 33.91 49.88 -22.26
C ARG A 981 32.61 49.38 -21.67
N PHE A 982 32.63 49.04 -20.39
CA PHE A 982 31.46 48.55 -19.68
C PHE A 982 30.66 49.69 -19.10
N VAL A 983 29.34 49.64 -19.28
CA VAL A 983 28.38 50.66 -18.82
C VAL A 983 27.39 50.00 -17.89
N ASN A 984 27.16 50.60 -16.73
CA ASN A 984 26.23 50.08 -15.74
C ASN A 984 24.77 50.19 -16.24
N LEU A 985 24.06 49.07 -16.25
CA LEU A 985 22.61 48.99 -16.45
C LEU A 985 21.90 48.28 -15.27
N GLN A 986 22.60 48.06 -14.16
CA GLN A 986 22.04 47.46 -12.95
C GLN A 986 21.15 48.49 -12.23
N ALA A 987 19.84 48.21 -12.19
CA ALA A 987 18.83 49.18 -11.74
C ALA A 987 18.97 49.62 -10.27
N ARG A 988 19.42 48.74 -9.38
CA ARG A 988 19.81 49.10 -8.01
C ARG A 988 21.11 48.38 -7.65
N LEU A 989 22.10 49.15 -7.22
CA LEU A 989 23.37 48.66 -6.72
C LEU A 989 23.28 48.41 -5.21
N MET A 990 23.99 47.40 -4.72
CA MET A 990 24.41 47.32 -3.32
C MET A 990 25.71 48.09 -3.13
N ASP A 991 25.93 48.53 -1.89
CA ASP A 991 27.10 49.33 -1.53
C ASP A 991 28.41 48.64 -1.95
N GLY A 992 29.25 49.39 -2.67
CA GLY A 992 30.60 48.98 -3.06
C GLY A 992 30.69 47.99 -4.21
N GLU A 993 29.59 47.57 -4.87
CA GLU A 993 29.63 46.55 -5.94
C GLU A 993 30.58 46.93 -7.09
N ILE A 994 30.50 48.17 -7.57
CA ILE A 994 31.30 48.65 -8.71
C ILE A 994 32.74 48.93 -8.28
N GLU A 995 32.92 49.49 -7.08
CA GLU A 995 34.23 49.73 -6.48
C GLU A 995 34.99 48.41 -6.33
N ARG A 996 34.34 47.33 -5.87
CA ARG A 996 34.97 46.00 -5.76
C ARG A 996 35.44 45.46 -7.10
N VAL A 997 34.66 45.62 -8.17
CA VAL A 997 35.08 45.22 -9.52
C VAL A 997 36.32 45.98 -9.95
N ARG A 998 36.35 47.31 -9.74
CA ARG A 998 37.51 48.14 -10.05
C ARG A 998 38.73 47.72 -9.25
N ASP A 999 38.60 47.57 -7.94
CA ASP A 999 39.70 47.32 -7.02
C ASP A 999 40.26 45.89 -7.20
N THR A 1000 39.42 44.93 -7.59
CA THR A 1000 39.80 43.52 -7.77
C THR A 1000 40.29 43.20 -9.19
N LEU A 1001 39.60 43.69 -10.22
CA LEU A 1001 39.86 43.32 -11.62
C LEU A 1001 40.62 44.42 -12.40
N GLY A 1002 40.76 45.62 -11.84
CA GLY A 1002 41.29 46.78 -12.56
C GLY A 1002 40.38 47.31 -13.67
N VAL A 1003 39.11 46.91 -13.69
CA VAL A 1003 38.13 47.26 -14.74
C VAL A 1003 37.18 48.33 -14.23
N THR A 1004 37.03 49.42 -14.98
CA THR A 1004 36.03 50.45 -14.67
C THR A 1004 34.70 50.16 -15.37
N ILE A 1005 33.61 50.12 -14.60
CA ILE A 1005 32.24 50.13 -15.13
C ILE A 1005 31.72 51.56 -15.03
N GLU A 1006 31.41 52.17 -16.16
CA GLU A 1006 30.95 53.55 -16.25
C GLU A 1006 29.51 53.69 -15.74
N THR A 1007 29.28 54.65 -14.86
CA THR A 1007 27.96 54.99 -14.32
C THR A 1007 27.56 56.39 -14.78
N LEU A 1008 26.25 56.59 -15.01
CA LEU A 1008 25.68 57.91 -15.26
C LEU A 1008 24.95 58.34 -13.98
N PRO A 1009 25.57 59.16 -13.12
CA PRO A 1009 25.00 59.49 -11.81
C PRO A 1009 23.68 60.26 -11.90
N ASP A 1010 23.45 60.99 -12.99
CA ASP A 1010 22.22 61.77 -13.21
C ASP A 1010 21.05 60.94 -13.80
N LEU A 1011 21.23 59.63 -14.01
CA LEU A 1011 20.22 58.75 -14.59
C LEU A 1011 19.77 57.67 -13.58
N ASP A 1012 18.49 57.69 -13.22
CA ASP A 1012 17.88 56.63 -12.41
C ASP A 1012 17.49 55.42 -13.27
N LEU A 1013 18.30 54.37 -13.20
CA LEU A 1013 18.11 53.14 -13.98
C LEU A 1013 16.89 52.30 -13.55
N PHE A 1014 16.22 52.64 -12.44
CA PHE A 1014 15.04 51.94 -11.92
C PHE A 1014 13.73 52.68 -12.18
N ASP A 1015 13.69 54.00 -11.95
CA ASP A 1015 12.49 54.82 -12.10
C ASP A 1015 12.41 55.52 -13.48
N ASP A 1016 13.54 55.89 -14.09
CA ASP A 1016 13.59 56.51 -15.43
C ASP A 1016 13.90 55.48 -16.53
N LEU A 1017 12.89 54.68 -16.88
CA LEU A 1017 13.01 53.71 -17.97
C LEU A 1017 13.10 54.35 -19.37
N ASP A 1018 12.67 55.61 -19.53
CA ASP A 1018 12.79 56.31 -20.81
C ASP A 1018 14.24 56.75 -21.06
N GLY A 1019 14.90 57.34 -20.05
CA GLY A 1019 16.33 57.63 -20.05
C GLY A 1019 17.19 56.37 -20.12
N THR A 1020 16.80 55.30 -19.43
CA THR A 1020 17.46 53.99 -19.55
C THR A 1020 17.38 53.46 -20.99
N ALA A 1021 16.23 53.58 -21.67
CA ALA A 1021 16.10 53.23 -23.07
C ALA A 1021 16.97 54.11 -23.99
N ALA A 1022 17.13 55.40 -23.66
CA ALA A 1022 18.02 56.33 -24.35
C ALA A 1022 19.49 55.90 -24.27
N LEU A 1023 19.91 55.48 -23.07
CA LEU A 1023 21.24 54.95 -22.81
C LEU A 1023 21.47 53.65 -23.59
N MET A 1024 20.55 52.69 -23.48
CA MET A 1024 20.63 51.39 -24.17
C MET A 1024 20.76 51.54 -25.68
N ALA A 1025 20.01 52.47 -26.29
CA ALA A 1025 20.05 52.69 -27.74
C ALA A 1025 21.41 53.25 -28.24
N GLY A 1026 22.24 53.79 -27.34
CA GLY A 1026 23.61 54.23 -27.60
C GLY A 1026 24.68 53.15 -27.41
N LEU A 1027 24.31 51.94 -26.97
CA LEU A 1027 25.21 50.80 -26.75
C LEU A 1027 25.29 49.88 -27.97
N ASP A 1028 26.40 49.16 -28.09
CA ASP A 1028 26.63 48.17 -29.16
C ASP A 1028 26.11 46.78 -28.80
N LEU A 1029 26.08 46.49 -27.49
CA LEU A 1029 25.61 45.23 -26.91
C LEU A 1029 25.11 45.48 -25.48
N VAL A 1030 24.07 44.76 -25.08
CA VAL A 1030 23.65 44.63 -23.67
C VAL A 1030 23.86 43.19 -23.23
N ILE A 1031 24.43 42.98 -22.05
CA ILE A 1031 24.58 41.67 -21.42
C ILE A 1031 23.82 41.71 -20.10
N ALA A 1032 22.83 40.84 -19.96
CA ALA A 1032 22.02 40.80 -18.75
C ALA A 1032 21.45 39.41 -18.44
N ASN A 1033 20.95 39.23 -17.22
CA ASN A 1033 20.14 38.06 -16.83
C ASN A 1033 18.66 38.32 -17.14
N GLY A 1034 17.79 37.32 -16.90
CA GLY A 1034 16.33 37.34 -17.09
C GLY A 1034 15.59 38.43 -16.29
N SER A 1035 15.79 39.68 -16.69
CA SER A 1035 15.37 40.90 -16.01
C SER A 1035 14.67 41.84 -17.00
N ALA A 1036 13.91 42.81 -16.47
CA ALA A 1036 13.27 43.83 -17.30
C ALA A 1036 14.29 44.60 -18.17
N THR A 1037 15.54 44.75 -17.70
CA THR A 1037 16.65 45.36 -18.44
C THR A 1037 16.95 44.62 -19.74
N ALA A 1038 17.07 43.29 -19.70
CA ALA A 1038 17.32 42.48 -20.89
C ALA A 1038 16.15 42.53 -21.88
N ILE A 1039 14.92 42.43 -21.35
CA ILE A 1039 13.70 42.48 -22.15
C ILE A 1039 13.56 43.84 -22.85
N LEU A 1040 13.82 44.94 -22.13
CA LEU A 1040 13.80 46.29 -22.67
C LEU A 1040 14.82 46.48 -23.79
N ALA A 1041 16.08 46.08 -23.58
CA ALA A 1041 17.12 46.16 -24.59
C ALA A 1041 16.77 45.37 -25.87
N GLY A 1042 16.26 44.14 -25.70
CA GLY A 1042 15.79 43.32 -26.81
C GLY A 1042 14.60 43.96 -27.55
N ALA A 1043 13.65 44.54 -26.83
CA ALA A 1043 12.46 45.18 -27.40
C ALA A 1043 12.77 46.46 -28.19
N LEU A 1044 13.86 47.15 -27.82
CA LEU A 1044 14.44 48.29 -28.53
C LEU A 1044 15.26 47.87 -29.78
N GLY A 1045 15.52 46.57 -29.95
CA GLY A 1045 16.34 46.04 -31.03
C GLY A 1045 17.84 46.25 -30.84
N VAL A 1046 18.28 46.47 -29.60
CA VAL A 1046 19.70 46.48 -29.26
C VAL A 1046 20.18 45.03 -29.20
N PRO A 1047 21.31 44.66 -29.85
CA PRO A 1047 21.89 43.34 -29.67
C PRO A 1047 22.02 43.01 -28.19
N THR A 1048 21.49 41.88 -27.75
CA THR A 1048 21.41 41.55 -26.32
C THR A 1048 21.87 40.12 -26.10
N GLY A 1049 22.78 39.90 -25.15
CA GLY A 1049 23.14 38.60 -24.63
C GLY A 1049 22.43 38.35 -23.31
N LEU A 1050 21.67 37.27 -23.22
CA LEU A 1050 20.84 36.94 -22.08
C LEU A 1050 21.34 35.67 -21.39
N PHE A 1051 21.82 35.81 -20.16
CA PHE A 1051 22.09 34.68 -19.28
C PHE A 1051 20.79 34.06 -18.80
N TYR A 1052 20.70 32.74 -18.97
CA TYR A 1052 19.44 32.03 -18.91
C TYR A 1052 19.61 30.64 -18.28
N VAL A 1053 18.63 30.16 -17.51
CA VAL A 1053 18.61 28.76 -17.04
C VAL A 1053 17.87 27.93 -18.08
N ALA A 1054 18.57 26.97 -18.67
CA ALA A 1054 18.12 26.15 -19.78
C ALA A 1054 16.88 25.32 -19.39
N HIS A 1055 15.88 25.36 -20.28
CA HIS A 1055 14.65 24.58 -20.23
C HIS A 1055 13.67 24.92 -19.09
N GLY A 1056 12.38 24.62 -19.29
CA GLY A 1056 11.34 24.78 -18.28
C GLY A 1056 10.69 26.16 -18.15
N HIS A 1057 11.23 27.17 -18.82
CA HIS A 1057 10.59 28.48 -18.97
C HIS A 1057 9.83 28.60 -20.30
N TRP A 1058 8.74 29.35 -20.26
CA TRP A 1058 7.78 29.42 -21.36
C TRP A 1058 8.17 30.39 -22.49
N ASP A 1059 9.06 31.35 -22.24
CA ASP A 1059 9.32 32.49 -23.13
C ASP A 1059 9.94 32.12 -24.49
N ARG A 1060 10.62 30.97 -24.57
CA ARG A 1060 11.14 30.39 -25.81
C ARG A 1060 10.06 29.80 -26.70
N LEU A 1061 8.90 29.49 -26.13
CA LEU A 1061 7.73 28.95 -26.83
C LEU A 1061 8.06 27.72 -27.72
N GLY A 1062 8.97 26.84 -27.28
CA GLY A 1062 9.43 25.68 -28.05
C GLY A 1062 10.50 25.97 -29.11
N THR A 1063 11.11 27.15 -29.11
CA THR A 1063 12.14 27.56 -30.09
C THR A 1063 13.52 27.79 -29.46
N ASP A 1064 14.55 28.05 -30.27
CA ASP A 1064 15.90 28.40 -29.80
C ASP A 1064 16.10 29.89 -29.50
N ALA A 1065 15.06 30.70 -29.66
CA ALA A 1065 15.07 32.14 -29.42
C ALA A 1065 13.84 32.58 -28.62
N VAL A 1066 13.80 33.86 -28.26
CA VAL A 1066 12.57 34.48 -27.74
C VAL A 1066 11.84 35.13 -28.92
N PRO A 1067 10.67 34.62 -29.37
CA PRO A 1067 10.08 35.01 -30.65
C PRO A 1067 9.79 36.51 -30.83
N TRP A 1068 9.52 37.23 -29.73
CA TRP A 1068 9.30 38.67 -29.77
C TRP A 1068 10.56 39.52 -29.56
N LEU A 1069 11.72 38.92 -29.24
CA LEU A 1069 13.01 39.58 -29.03
C LEU A 1069 14.11 38.99 -29.93
N PRO A 1070 14.02 39.13 -31.28
CA PRO A 1070 14.85 38.36 -32.21
C PRO A 1070 16.33 38.74 -32.25
N ARG A 1071 16.76 39.82 -31.57
CA ARG A 1071 18.17 40.19 -31.42
C ARG A 1071 18.77 39.77 -30.08
N VAL A 1072 18.04 38.96 -29.31
CA VAL A 1072 18.53 38.33 -28.08
C VAL A 1072 19.22 37.02 -28.42
N THR A 1073 20.45 36.86 -27.94
CA THR A 1073 21.20 35.60 -27.92
C THR A 1073 21.13 35.01 -26.53
N LEU A 1074 20.75 33.75 -26.40
CA LEU A 1074 20.66 33.06 -25.11
C LEU A 1074 21.98 32.36 -24.77
N TRP A 1075 22.50 32.60 -23.56
CA TRP A 1075 23.61 31.85 -22.98
C TRP A 1075 23.11 31.06 -21.79
N THR A 1076 22.97 29.75 -21.99
CA THR A 1076 22.18 28.91 -21.09
C THR A 1076 23.04 28.04 -20.17
N ARG A 1077 22.67 27.90 -18.89
CA ARG A 1077 23.17 26.84 -17.98
C ARG A 1077 22.09 25.82 -17.69
N LYS A 1078 22.37 24.53 -17.52
CA LYS A 1078 21.33 23.58 -17.06
C LYS A 1078 21.16 23.65 -15.54
N MET A 1079 20.04 23.13 -15.03
CA MET A 1079 19.83 22.97 -13.61
C MET A 1079 20.92 22.09 -12.98
N GLY A 1080 21.56 22.59 -11.92
CA GLY A 1080 22.70 21.94 -11.26
C GLY A 1080 24.07 22.22 -11.88
N GLU A 1081 24.14 22.93 -13.02
CA GLU A 1081 25.39 23.42 -13.62
C GLU A 1081 25.68 24.86 -13.16
N GLY A 1082 26.96 25.24 -13.03
CA GLY A 1082 27.35 26.64 -12.85
C GLY A 1082 27.27 27.46 -14.15
N TRP A 1083 27.64 28.74 -14.07
CA TRP A 1083 27.59 29.66 -15.21
C TRP A 1083 28.83 29.57 -16.14
N GLU A 1084 29.82 28.74 -15.84
CA GLU A 1084 31.15 28.75 -16.48
C GLU A 1084 31.07 28.53 -18.00
N ARG A 1085 30.25 27.57 -18.43
CA ARG A 1085 30.03 27.29 -19.86
C ARG A 1085 29.40 28.49 -20.57
N ALA A 1086 28.32 29.01 -20.01
CA ALA A 1086 27.59 30.15 -20.56
C ALA A 1086 28.47 31.41 -20.60
N LEU A 1087 29.27 31.65 -19.56
CA LEU A 1087 30.27 32.73 -19.50
C LEU A 1087 31.34 32.54 -20.58
N GLY A 1088 31.79 31.31 -20.84
CA GLY A 1088 32.72 31.00 -21.92
C GLY A 1088 32.15 31.27 -23.32
N GLU A 1089 30.87 30.95 -23.55
CA GLU A 1089 30.15 31.27 -24.78
C GLU A 1089 29.99 32.78 -24.98
N ALA A 1090 29.56 33.48 -23.92
CA ALA A 1090 29.46 34.93 -23.90
C ALA A 1090 30.80 35.61 -24.17
N ARG A 1091 31.89 35.12 -23.56
CA ARG A 1091 33.26 35.65 -23.77
C ARG A 1091 33.70 35.53 -25.22
N ARG A 1092 33.48 34.38 -25.87
CA ARG A 1092 33.81 34.20 -27.29
C ARG A 1092 33.03 35.15 -28.19
N HIS A 1093 31.73 35.32 -27.92
CA HIS A 1093 30.90 36.27 -28.65
C HIS A 1093 31.41 37.71 -28.50
N LEU A 1094 31.85 38.05 -27.29
CA LEU A 1094 32.36 39.37 -26.96
C LEU A 1094 33.70 39.67 -27.65
N ILE A 1095 34.65 38.71 -27.64
CA ILE A 1095 35.94 38.82 -28.36
C ILE A 1095 35.72 38.97 -29.88
N ALA A 1096 34.80 38.21 -30.45
CA ALA A 1096 34.49 38.30 -31.87
C ALA A 1096 33.95 39.68 -32.28
N ARG A 1097 33.27 40.39 -31.36
CA ARG A 1097 32.76 41.75 -31.59
C ARG A 1097 33.78 42.85 -31.31
N SER A 1098 34.74 42.64 -30.39
CA SER A 1098 35.76 43.65 -30.11
C SER A 1098 36.89 43.67 -31.14
N THR A 1099 36.97 42.63 -31.97
CA THR A 1099 37.97 42.48 -33.06
C THR A 1099 37.39 42.75 -34.46
N ALA A 1100 36.08 42.98 -34.57
CA ALA A 1100 35.35 43.35 -35.78
C ALA A 1100 35.08 44.86 -35.81
#